data_AF-A0A967IUH6-F1
#
_entry.id   AF-A0A967IUH6-F1
#
_cell.length_a   1.000
_cell.length_b   1.000
_cell.length_c   1.000
_cell.angle_alpha   90.00
_cell.angle_beta   90.00
_cell.angle_gamma   90.00
#
_symmetry.space_group_name_H-M   'P 1'
#
loop_
_entity.id
_entity.type
_entity.pdbx_description
1 polymer ?
#
loop_
_entity_poly.entity_id
_entity_poly.type
_entity_poly.pdbx_seq_one_letter_code
_entity_poly.pdbx_strand_id
1 'polypeptide(L)'
;MDPGFLIYVYWLAGFGVVLVLAVLASVVRALLGLRLRRPGVELVACPELPGYLDAVFEPARRRLRELGFAPLFCLREDDLLSHEHAWRWKRVYVHARERTLAIISPTLHASEMPGCEVGFWSIYSDASLLITVNGRRHLILGEIPGAELVDPYAETLEAQFRAHLEAAQRADARAKRITPSSDLYMTRTPRAHEEYVQALVEGGWVQPCGDKKGRRQEYALLPARALRHVWKVLRGERRRMARRVNAELSARRHGNARVPPEAEVAAYRHLRASQARQPLGWMAKTAIFLASVALFSVAFGVVFSWQLVLILLGVLLFHELGHAFGMWLFGYRDLQILFIPFFGAAAMSGQHEAKAHQRVIVALLGPVPGIVMGYALLWWWGQSGDPLVFQVAVVMLVLNYLNLLPLMPLDGGQVMNLALFDRHPRAQVVFAVASALLFVAAVWFVADPVLWILPLIVIALIPAQWRFARAVARAQGESLPAHPGERLARLFAVLREGASAKLAFVTRANLVRQLERRLTSPVAPRGTALATLCVYAVLLSSPVLAGSVYLRTQGTEYGAIAGALCDMALAWRGESSATAWEPPDWDREIAEARTEDARFALRIEAGDWYYDSEDTATAAAHYRRAFAQSRRFPPGDDRRADALTRMARIAQDVQTVRERYRDALMIYELNHGPEDVRVAETLESLAVTYPPQAWEALPLLERALAIREALPDPDPMRLGTALSTLAYYQEGVGNPMAAQASLERMLELYRELPAEEYGPHFVGAAMQRLARFHAGREQYTEAEAYWQASLSLYQQQDEGSTRHPVASAQTALGWIRMAQDEPEAALRYFEAAKRSNENAFEGLMSAGGWSTLALAPALLDLAHAHWVLEDPEGARRYYERAMELLARADQSVEEYLADLERRLAAYEWTWNVGIEKQRLEAHAALIKAMRAGPDAEGMPVAMPGR
;
A
#
# COMPACT_ATOMS: atom_id res chain seq x y z
N MET A 1 -0.53 2.14 20.66
CA MET A 1 -0.21 2.15 19.23
C MET A 1 -1.11 1.14 18.57
N ASP A 2 -1.92 1.59 17.61
CA ASP A 2 -2.85 0.74 16.86
C ASP A 2 -2.12 -0.47 16.23
N PRO A 3 -2.58 -1.71 16.48
CA PRO A 3 -2.05 -2.92 15.84
C PRO A 3 -2.00 -2.80 14.30
N GLY A 4 -2.97 -2.09 13.70
CA GLY A 4 -3.01 -1.82 12.26
C GLY A 4 -1.80 -1.01 11.80
N PHE A 5 -1.42 0.03 12.55
CA PHE A 5 -0.24 0.86 12.24
C PHE A 5 1.07 0.07 12.32
N LEU A 6 1.21 -0.82 13.31
CA LEU A 6 2.38 -1.69 13.44
C LEU A 6 2.52 -2.62 12.24
N ILE A 7 1.41 -3.20 11.77
CA ILE A 7 1.36 -3.99 10.55
C ILE A 7 1.93 -3.16 9.39
N TYR A 8 1.41 -1.96 9.10
CA TYR A 8 1.92 -1.09 8.01
C TYR A 8 3.41 -0.74 8.12
N VAL A 9 3.92 -0.55 9.33
CA VAL A 9 5.36 -0.34 9.56
C VAL A 9 6.17 -1.59 9.20
N TYR A 10 5.68 -2.78 9.55
CA TYR A 10 6.30 -4.05 9.13
C TYR A 10 6.28 -4.23 7.60
N TRP A 11 5.20 -3.80 6.91
CA TRP A 11 5.12 -3.81 5.44
C TRP A 11 6.18 -2.93 4.78
N LEU A 12 6.30 -1.68 5.22
CA LEU A 12 7.30 -0.74 4.72
C LEU A 12 8.74 -1.21 5.01
N ALA A 13 8.97 -1.77 6.20
CA ALA A 13 10.26 -2.35 6.56
C ALA A 13 10.59 -3.58 5.70
N GLY A 14 9.62 -4.48 5.48
CA GLY A 14 9.77 -5.64 4.62
C GLY A 14 10.09 -5.25 3.17
N PHE A 15 9.38 -4.27 2.63
CA PHE A 15 9.66 -3.70 1.30
C PHE A 15 11.09 -3.13 1.22
N GLY A 16 11.52 -2.38 2.24
CA GLY A 16 12.88 -1.85 2.33
C GLY A 16 13.95 -2.95 2.33
N VAL A 17 13.74 -4.02 3.07
CA VAL A 17 14.67 -5.18 3.12
C VAL A 17 14.75 -5.84 1.75
N VAL A 18 13.63 -6.08 1.09
CA VAL A 18 13.59 -6.71 -0.23
C VAL A 18 14.28 -5.87 -1.29
N LEU A 19 14.06 -4.55 -1.29
CA LEU A 19 14.75 -3.63 -2.20
C LEU A 19 16.27 -3.65 -1.98
N VAL A 20 16.71 -3.66 -0.71
CA VAL A 20 18.14 -3.77 -0.36
C VAL A 20 18.71 -5.11 -0.84
N LEU A 21 18.00 -6.22 -0.65
CA LEU A 21 18.42 -7.54 -1.12
C LEU A 21 18.51 -7.60 -2.65
N ALA A 22 17.56 -7.01 -3.37
CA ALA A 22 17.58 -6.92 -4.83
C ALA A 22 18.78 -6.10 -5.33
N VAL A 23 19.06 -4.95 -4.71
CA VAL A 23 20.26 -4.14 -5.00
C VAL A 23 21.51 -4.95 -4.70
N LEU A 24 21.60 -5.62 -3.55
CA LEU A 24 22.74 -6.44 -3.17
C LEU A 24 22.96 -7.58 -4.17
N ALA A 25 21.89 -8.27 -4.58
CA ALA A 25 21.93 -9.33 -5.59
C ALA A 25 22.39 -8.80 -6.95
N SER A 26 21.95 -7.61 -7.36
CA SER A 26 22.40 -6.96 -8.60
C SER A 26 23.90 -6.62 -8.57
N VAL A 27 24.41 -6.19 -7.40
CA VAL A 27 25.82 -5.87 -7.17
C VAL A 27 26.65 -7.16 -7.11
N VAL A 28 26.15 -8.21 -6.45
CA VAL A 28 26.81 -9.52 -6.43
C VAL A 28 26.88 -10.10 -7.84
N ARG A 29 25.78 -10.04 -8.61
CA ARG A 29 25.76 -10.41 -10.04
C ARG A 29 26.77 -9.59 -10.83
N ALA A 30 26.89 -8.29 -10.56
CA ALA A 30 27.87 -7.43 -11.19
C ALA A 30 29.31 -7.88 -10.92
N LEU A 31 29.63 -8.23 -9.67
CA LEU A 31 30.94 -8.72 -9.27
C LEU A 31 31.25 -10.11 -9.81
N LEU A 32 30.27 -11.02 -9.82
CA LEU A 32 30.41 -12.37 -10.38
C LEU A 32 30.64 -12.38 -11.89
N GLY A 33 30.21 -11.33 -12.59
CA GLY A 33 30.48 -11.13 -14.01
C GLY A 33 31.87 -10.54 -14.32
N LEU A 34 32.62 -10.10 -13.30
CA LEU A 34 33.98 -9.61 -13.48
C LEU A 34 34.91 -10.79 -13.80
N ARG A 35 35.78 -10.59 -14.78
CA ARG A 35 36.88 -11.50 -15.10
C ARG A 35 38.18 -10.78 -14.80
N LEU A 36 39.08 -11.45 -14.09
CA LEU A 36 40.45 -10.99 -13.95
C LEU A 36 41.27 -11.56 -15.11
N ARG A 37 42.03 -10.68 -15.76
CA ARG A 37 42.98 -11.04 -16.82
C ARG A 37 44.36 -10.53 -16.44
N ARG A 38 45.41 -11.14 -17.01
CA ARG A 38 46.76 -10.59 -16.89
C ARG A 38 46.83 -9.26 -17.66
N PRO A 39 47.12 -8.13 -16.99
CA PRO A 39 47.16 -6.84 -17.65
C PRO A 39 48.41 -6.75 -18.54
N GLY A 40 48.24 -6.24 -19.76
CA GLY A 40 49.36 -5.84 -20.60
C GLY A 40 49.89 -4.48 -20.15
N VAL A 41 51.21 -4.29 -20.12
CA VAL A 41 51.85 -2.99 -19.92
C VAL A 41 52.73 -2.71 -21.12
N GLU A 42 52.56 -1.54 -21.72
CA GLU A 42 53.33 -1.12 -22.88
C GLU A 42 53.85 0.30 -22.68
N LEU A 43 55.16 0.49 -22.89
CA LEU A 43 55.77 1.81 -22.89
C LEU A 43 55.36 2.54 -24.16
N VAL A 44 55.01 3.81 -24.01
CA VAL A 44 54.57 4.66 -25.12
C VAL A 44 55.35 5.96 -25.08
N ALA A 45 55.70 6.51 -26.24
CA ALA A 45 56.27 7.84 -26.30
C ALA A 45 55.28 8.88 -25.74
N CYS A 46 55.74 9.79 -24.87
CA CYS A 46 54.85 10.76 -24.24
C CYS A 46 54.05 11.68 -25.21
N PRO A 47 54.53 12.00 -26.42
CA PRO A 47 53.73 12.72 -27.42
C PRO A 47 52.55 11.92 -28.00
N GLU A 48 52.54 10.59 -27.86
CA GLU A 48 51.44 9.74 -28.34
C GLU A 48 50.25 9.67 -27.34
N LEU A 49 50.35 10.34 -26.18
CA LEU A 49 49.20 10.47 -25.31
C LEU A 49 48.09 11.27 -26.01
N PRO A 50 46.82 10.84 -25.86
CA PRO A 50 45.69 11.64 -26.29
C PRO A 50 45.76 13.08 -25.76
N GLY A 51 45.66 14.08 -26.63
CA GLY A 51 45.88 15.49 -26.28
C GLY A 51 44.97 16.03 -25.16
N TYR A 52 43.80 15.44 -24.94
CA TYR A 52 42.92 15.81 -23.82
C TYR A 52 43.53 15.48 -22.45
N LEU A 53 44.45 14.51 -22.37
CA LEU A 53 45.08 14.10 -21.10
C LEU A 53 46.06 15.13 -20.57
N ASP A 54 46.68 15.96 -21.42
CA ASP A 54 47.54 17.03 -20.95
C ASP A 54 46.75 18.03 -20.09
N ALA A 55 45.55 18.41 -20.54
CA ALA A 55 44.66 19.27 -19.76
C ALA A 55 44.18 18.61 -18.45
N VAL A 56 43.92 17.31 -18.46
CA VAL A 56 43.49 16.54 -17.28
C VAL A 56 44.62 16.37 -16.26
N PHE A 57 45.86 16.17 -16.73
CA PHE A 57 47.03 15.96 -15.88
C PHE A 57 47.68 17.26 -15.41
N GLU A 58 47.40 18.40 -16.04
CA GLU A 58 48.07 19.67 -15.76
C GLU A 58 48.09 20.06 -14.28
N PRO A 59 46.97 20.01 -13.53
CA PRO A 59 46.96 20.43 -12.12
C PRO A 59 47.88 19.56 -11.26
N ALA A 60 47.83 18.24 -11.44
CA ALA A 60 48.68 17.30 -10.73
C ALA A 60 50.15 17.41 -11.17
N ARG A 61 50.40 17.61 -12.47
CA ARG A 61 51.75 17.78 -13.04
C ARG A 61 52.45 19.00 -12.48
N ARG A 62 51.76 20.14 -12.41
CA ARG A 62 52.29 21.36 -11.80
C ARG A 62 52.69 21.11 -10.36
N ARG A 63 51.79 20.51 -9.57
CA ARG A 63 52.03 20.27 -8.15
C ARG A 63 53.14 19.25 -7.87
N LEU A 64 53.24 18.20 -8.68
CA LEU A 64 54.34 17.24 -8.60
C LEU A 64 55.70 17.88 -8.91
N ARG A 65 55.78 18.80 -9.89
CA ARG A 65 57.01 19.55 -10.16
C ARG A 65 57.39 20.45 -8.97
N GLU A 66 56.43 21.12 -8.36
CA GLU A 66 56.64 21.92 -7.14
C GLU A 66 57.14 21.05 -5.97
N LEU A 67 56.72 19.78 -5.93
CA LEU A 67 57.19 18.76 -4.98
C LEU A 67 58.53 18.09 -5.36
N GLY A 68 59.19 18.51 -6.44
CA GLY A 68 60.51 17.99 -6.84
C GLY A 68 60.50 16.74 -7.72
N PHE A 69 59.35 16.37 -8.29
CA PHE A 69 59.25 15.24 -9.22
C PHE A 69 59.59 15.64 -10.67
N ALA A 70 60.40 14.82 -11.33
CA ALA A 70 60.73 14.93 -12.75
C ALA A 70 59.99 13.85 -13.58
N PRO A 71 59.55 14.15 -14.82
CA PRO A 71 58.92 13.15 -15.68
C PRO A 71 59.91 12.04 -16.04
N LEU A 72 59.46 10.78 -16.01
CA LEU A 72 60.30 9.62 -16.29
C LEU A 72 59.90 8.94 -17.62
N PHE A 73 58.68 8.42 -17.73
CA PHE A 73 58.15 7.81 -18.95
C PHE A 73 56.61 7.81 -18.99
N CYS A 74 56.06 7.38 -20.11
CA CYS A 74 54.64 7.23 -20.35
C CYS A 74 54.31 5.78 -20.70
N LEU A 75 53.13 5.31 -20.29
CA LEU A 75 52.72 3.93 -20.54
C LEU A 75 51.22 3.84 -20.77
N ARG A 76 50.80 2.75 -21.40
CA ARG A 76 49.42 2.26 -21.36
C ARG A 76 49.39 0.92 -20.64
N GLU A 77 48.44 0.77 -19.74
CA GLU A 77 48.24 -0.46 -18.97
C GLU A 77 46.79 -0.92 -19.14
N ASP A 78 46.61 -2.22 -19.35
CA ASP A 78 45.29 -2.82 -19.45
C ASP A 78 44.65 -2.96 -18.08
N ASP A 79 43.32 -2.83 -18.00
CA ASP A 79 42.63 -2.91 -16.73
C ASP A 79 42.50 -4.37 -16.27
N LEU A 80 42.84 -4.61 -15.01
CA LEU A 80 42.83 -5.93 -14.38
C LEU A 80 41.43 -6.57 -14.38
N LEU A 81 40.37 -5.75 -14.42
CA LEU A 81 38.96 -6.14 -14.27
C LEU A 81 38.10 -5.81 -15.51
N SER A 82 38.54 -6.17 -16.73
CA SER A 82 37.83 -5.84 -17.98
C SER A 82 37.64 -7.04 -18.93
N HIS A 83 36.57 -7.00 -19.75
CA HIS A 83 36.23 -8.02 -20.76
C HIS A 83 36.85 -7.75 -22.14
N GLU A 84 37.21 -6.50 -22.43
CA GLU A 84 37.90 -6.05 -23.65
C GLU A 84 39.14 -5.24 -23.26
N HIS A 85 40.16 -5.21 -24.12
CA HIS A 85 41.35 -4.38 -23.90
C HIS A 85 40.94 -2.91 -23.69
N ALA A 86 41.06 -2.45 -22.45
CA ALA A 86 40.59 -1.15 -22.01
C ALA A 86 41.79 -0.35 -21.50
N TRP A 87 42.71 -0.04 -22.40
CA TRP A 87 43.96 0.67 -22.12
C TRP A 87 43.72 1.94 -21.31
N ARG A 88 44.40 2.02 -20.16
CA ARG A 88 44.52 3.21 -19.34
C ARG A 88 45.89 3.85 -19.53
N TRP A 89 45.86 5.10 -19.94
CA TRP A 89 47.05 5.93 -20.12
C TRP A 89 47.56 6.39 -18.75
N LYS A 90 48.86 6.21 -18.50
CA LYS A 90 49.52 6.70 -17.28
C LYS A 90 50.79 7.47 -17.61
N ARG A 91 51.10 8.44 -16.75
CA ARG A 91 52.36 9.20 -16.80
C ARG A 91 53.10 9.04 -15.49
N VAL A 92 54.36 8.64 -15.58
CA VAL A 92 55.18 8.31 -14.41
C VAL A 92 56.23 9.39 -14.19
N TYR A 93 56.38 9.81 -12.95
CA TYR A 93 57.36 10.77 -12.49
C TYR A 93 58.23 10.15 -11.40
N VAL A 94 59.45 10.64 -11.25
CA VAL A 94 60.40 10.20 -10.23
C VAL A 94 60.84 11.36 -9.37
N HIS A 95 60.95 11.13 -8.06
CA HIS A 95 61.61 12.02 -7.14
C HIS A 95 62.99 11.44 -6.80
N ALA A 96 64.05 11.98 -7.41
CA ALA A 96 65.38 11.39 -7.36
C ALA A 96 65.96 11.27 -5.93
N ARG A 97 65.74 12.27 -5.06
CA ARG A 97 66.24 12.27 -3.68
C ARG A 97 65.52 11.23 -2.79
N GLU A 98 64.19 11.31 -2.75
CA GLU A 98 63.34 10.39 -1.98
C GLU A 98 63.15 8.99 -2.59
N ARG A 99 63.65 8.73 -3.82
CA ARG A 99 63.54 7.44 -4.52
C ARG A 99 62.09 6.92 -4.59
N THR A 100 61.18 7.81 -4.94
CA THR A 100 59.74 7.54 -5.03
C THR A 100 59.23 7.83 -6.44
N LEU A 101 58.35 6.97 -6.94
CA LEU A 101 57.60 7.18 -8.17
C LEU A 101 56.26 7.83 -7.85
N ALA A 102 55.84 8.80 -8.66
CA ALA A 102 54.47 9.29 -8.71
C ALA A 102 53.83 8.88 -10.04
N ILE A 103 52.70 8.19 -9.97
CA ILE A 103 51.99 7.67 -11.14
C ILE A 103 50.69 8.46 -11.27
N ILE A 104 50.54 9.20 -12.36
CA ILE A 104 49.32 9.92 -12.70
C ILE A 104 48.52 9.10 -13.70
N SER A 105 47.22 8.95 -13.49
CA SER A 105 46.30 8.31 -14.44
C SER A 105 44.92 8.99 -14.43
N PRO A 106 44.11 8.92 -15.51
CA PRO A 106 42.81 9.55 -15.54
C PRO A 106 41.84 8.81 -14.62
N THR A 107 40.93 9.50 -13.94
CA THR A 107 39.96 8.84 -13.07
C THR A 107 38.96 8.00 -13.87
N LEU A 108 38.45 6.92 -13.26
CA LEU A 108 37.37 6.07 -13.81
C LEU A 108 36.02 6.83 -13.94
N HIS A 109 35.90 7.99 -13.30
CA HIS A 109 34.72 8.83 -13.30
C HIS A 109 35.11 10.26 -13.69
N ALA A 110 35.04 10.58 -14.98
CA ALA A 110 35.56 11.83 -15.54
C ALA A 110 34.90 13.12 -15.01
N SER A 111 33.80 13.08 -14.25
CA SER A 111 33.24 14.26 -13.58
C SER A 111 33.89 14.58 -12.23
N GLU A 112 34.75 13.70 -11.73
CA GLU A 112 35.37 13.83 -10.41
C GLU A 112 36.60 14.72 -10.51
N MET A 113 36.57 15.88 -9.85
CA MET A 113 37.79 16.66 -9.62
C MET A 113 38.58 16.05 -8.44
N PRO A 114 39.92 15.96 -8.54
CA PRO A 114 40.71 16.18 -9.76
C PRO A 114 40.47 15.08 -10.80
N GLY A 115 40.38 15.44 -12.09
CA GLY A 115 40.12 14.52 -13.21
C GLY A 115 41.21 13.44 -13.42
N CYS A 116 42.25 13.46 -12.59
CA CYS A 116 43.31 12.47 -12.52
C CYS A 116 43.54 11.99 -11.08
N GLU A 117 44.01 10.76 -10.95
CA GLU A 117 44.47 10.17 -9.70
C GLU A 117 46.00 10.11 -9.68
N VAL A 118 46.57 10.32 -8.49
CA VAL A 118 48.01 10.20 -8.24
C VAL A 118 48.24 9.14 -7.18
N GLY A 119 49.09 8.15 -7.50
CA GLY A 119 49.59 7.17 -6.55
C GLY A 119 51.09 7.31 -6.36
N PHE A 120 51.60 6.99 -5.16
CA PHE A 120 53.04 7.02 -4.87
C PHE A 120 53.57 5.61 -4.61
N TRP A 121 54.68 5.26 -5.24
CA TRP A 121 55.26 3.93 -5.22
C TRP A 121 56.75 4.01 -4.85
N SER A 122 57.18 3.18 -3.90
CA SER A 122 58.61 2.97 -3.59
C SER A 122 58.95 1.49 -3.64
N ILE A 123 60.11 1.18 -4.22
CA ILE A 123 60.61 -0.19 -4.46
C ILE A 123 61.82 -0.42 -3.57
N TYR A 124 61.88 -1.57 -2.90
CA TYR A 124 62.92 -1.92 -1.93
C TYR A 124 63.84 -3.03 -2.43
N SER A 125 65.03 -3.14 -1.80
CA SER A 125 66.08 -4.11 -2.15
C SER A 125 65.66 -5.58 -2.02
N ASP A 126 64.69 -5.87 -1.16
CA ASP A 126 64.09 -7.20 -0.97
C ASP A 126 62.91 -7.47 -1.93
N ALA A 127 62.75 -6.62 -2.96
CA ALA A 127 61.63 -6.61 -3.90
C ALA A 127 60.26 -6.26 -3.29
N SER A 128 60.19 -5.84 -2.02
CA SER A 128 58.95 -5.33 -1.44
C SER A 128 58.56 -3.98 -2.03
N LEU A 129 57.26 -3.68 -1.98
CA LEU A 129 56.65 -2.47 -2.55
C LEU A 129 55.94 -1.66 -1.47
N LEU A 130 56.08 -0.34 -1.49
CA LEU A 130 55.21 0.56 -0.74
C LEU A 130 54.31 1.29 -1.72
N ILE A 131 53.01 1.09 -1.59
CA ILE A 131 51.99 1.66 -2.48
C ILE A 131 51.09 2.58 -1.66
N THR A 132 51.07 3.87 -1.99
CA THR A 132 50.11 4.82 -1.41
C THR A 132 49.01 5.15 -2.41
N VAL A 133 47.79 4.76 -2.05
CA VAL A 133 46.55 5.15 -2.72
C VAL A 133 45.82 6.20 -1.88
N ASN A 134 44.79 6.87 -2.41
CA ASN A 134 44.04 7.87 -1.65
C ASN A 134 42.52 7.66 -1.77
N GLY A 135 41.91 7.18 -0.68
CA GLY A 135 40.52 6.80 -0.55
C GLY A 135 40.11 5.65 -1.48
N ARG A 136 40.97 4.64 -1.68
CA ARG A 136 40.75 3.56 -2.66
C ARG A 136 41.17 2.17 -2.21
N ARG A 137 41.72 1.99 -1.00
CA ARG A 137 42.11 0.68 -0.46
C ARG A 137 40.95 -0.33 -0.44
N HIS A 138 39.71 0.14 -0.35
CA HIS A 138 38.52 -0.72 -0.38
C HIS A 138 38.25 -1.36 -1.75
N LEU A 139 38.78 -0.82 -2.84
CA LEU A 139 38.63 -1.35 -4.20
C LEU A 139 39.61 -2.50 -4.50
N ILE A 140 40.62 -2.71 -3.66
CA ILE A 140 41.62 -3.77 -3.83
C ILE A 140 41.07 -5.09 -3.24
N LEU A 141 41.12 -6.15 -4.06
CA LEU A 141 40.71 -7.50 -3.71
C LEU A 141 41.80 -8.18 -2.86
N GLY A 142 41.44 -8.82 -1.75
CA GLY A 142 42.44 -9.47 -0.89
C GLY A 142 43.58 -8.54 -0.43
N GLU A 143 44.77 -9.11 -0.31
CA GLU A 143 46.03 -8.43 0.02
C GLU A 143 47.02 -8.59 -1.13
N ILE A 144 47.89 -7.60 -1.34
CA ILE A 144 48.93 -7.66 -2.36
C ILE A 144 50.19 -8.24 -1.71
N PRO A 145 50.67 -9.42 -2.13
CA PRO A 145 51.85 -10.04 -1.53
C PRO A 145 53.07 -9.13 -1.64
N GLY A 146 53.83 -9.01 -0.55
CA GLY A 146 55.06 -8.21 -0.53
C GLY A 146 54.85 -6.71 -0.73
N ALA A 147 53.62 -6.20 -0.62
CA ALA A 147 53.33 -4.77 -0.73
C ALA A 147 52.67 -4.19 0.53
N GLU A 148 53.26 -3.15 1.09
CA GLU A 148 52.62 -2.32 2.13
C GLU A 148 51.71 -1.28 1.46
N LEU A 149 50.42 -1.30 1.81
CA LEU A 149 49.42 -0.40 1.24
C LEU A 149 49.00 0.68 2.24
N VAL A 150 49.25 1.93 1.87
CA VAL A 150 48.89 3.12 2.65
C VAL A 150 47.72 3.83 1.99
N ASP A 151 46.74 4.23 2.80
CA ASP A 151 45.57 4.99 2.35
C ASP A 151 45.24 6.11 3.36
N PRO A 152 45.83 7.32 3.20
CA PRO A 152 45.72 8.39 4.19
C PRO A 152 44.41 9.17 4.10
N TYR A 153 43.61 9.02 3.03
CA TYR A 153 42.43 9.85 2.74
C TYR A 153 42.76 11.37 2.87
N ALA A 154 43.89 11.77 2.28
CA ALA A 154 44.43 13.11 2.34
C ALA A 154 43.67 14.08 1.40
N GLU A 155 43.47 15.32 1.86
CA GLU A 155 42.78 16.37 1.08
C GLU A 155 43.67 17.02 0.01
N THR A 156 45.00 17.05 0.23
CA THR A 156 45.97 17.62 -0.70
C THR A 156 47.01 16.59 -1.14
N LEU A 157 47.61 16.83 -2.31
CA LEU A 157 48.66 15.96 -2.85
C LEU A 157 49.91 15.95 -1.94
N GLU A 158 50.23 17.09 -1.32
CA GLU A 158 51.35 17.23 -0.39
C GLU A 158 51.13 16.39 0.87
N ALA A 159 49.91 16.40 1.42
CA ALA A 159 49.57 15.57 2.58
C ALA A 159 49.61 14.07 2.22
N GLN A 160 49.15 13.70 1.02
CA GLN A 160 49.27 12.33 0.52
C GLN A 160 50.74 11.92 0.37
N PHE A 161 51.59 12.79 -0.19
CA PHE A 161 53.01 12.53 -0.36
C PHE A 161 53.74 12.44 0.99
N ARG A 162 53.42 13.33 1.95
CA ARG A 162 53.99 13.27 3.31
C ARG A 162 53.67 11.95 3.99
N ALA A 163 52.42 11.49 3.93
CA ALA A 163 52.03 10.19 4.47
C ALA A 163 52.77 9.01 3.79
N HIS A 164 53.06 9.13 2.49
CA HIS A 164 53.91 8.16 1.79
C HIS A 164 55.34 8.18 2.33
N LEU A 165 55.95 9.35 2.52
CA LEU A 165 57.31 9.46 3.06
C LEU A 165 57.42 8.95 4.49
N GLU A 166 56.44 9.23 5.35
CA GLU A 166 56.39 8.69 6.72
C GLU A 166 56.30 7.17 6.75
N ALA A 167 55.52 6.57 5.82
CA ALA A 167 55.50 5.13 5.66
C ALA A 167 56.81 4.59 5.08
N ALA A 168 57.39 5.28 4.10
CA ALA A 168 58.65 4.91 3.47
C ALA A 168 59.82 4.89 4.47
N GLN A 169 59.89 5.90 5.35
CA GLN A 169 60.88 5.99 6.42
C GLN A 169 60.74 4.84 7.43
N ARG A 170 59.52 4.42 7.76
CA ARG A 170 59.29 3.26 8.63
C ARG A 170 59.72 1.96 7.95
N ALA A 171 59.46 1.83 6.65
CA ALA A 171 59.84 0.65 5.87
C ALA A 171 61.36 0.60 5.56
N ASP A 172 62.06 1.73 5.53
CA ASP A 172 63.52 1.81 5.34
C ASP A 172 64.30 1.07 6.43
N ALA A 173 63.71 0.90 7.62
CA ALA A 173 64.30 0.09 8.69
C ALA A 173 64.39 -1.40 8.35
N ARG A 174 63.59 -1.88 7.38
CA ARG A 174 63.53 -3.29 6.97
C ARG A 174 64.37 -3.57 5.72
N ALA A 175 64.28 -2.69 4.73
CA ALA A 175 64.99 -2.83 3.45
C ALA A 175 65.33 -1.44 2.89
N LYS A 176 66.35 -1.34 2.03
CA LYS A 176 66.74 -0.04 1.45
C LYS A 176 65.94 0.27 0.18
N ARG A 177 65.45 1.50 0.04
CA ARG A 177 64.82 2.00 -1.21
C ARG A 177 65.80 2.02 -2.39
N ILE A 178 65.40 1.42 -3.52
CA ILE A 178 66.13 1.43 -4.79
C ILE A 178 65.71 2.66 -5.60
N THR A 179 66.66 3.24 -6.35
CA THR A 179 66.37 4.31 -7.32
C THR A 179 65.46 3.78 -8.44
N PRO A 180 64.26 4.35 -8.64
CA PRO A 180 63.34 3.86 -9.67
C PRO A 180 63.85 4.14 -11.09
N SER A 181 63.69 3.17 -11.99
CA SER A 181 63.95 3.32 -13.44
C SER A 181 62.80 2.75 -14.27
N SER A 182 62.75 3.07 -15.56
CA SER A 182 61.78 2.50 -16.50
C SER A 182 61.89 0.97 -16.57
N ASP A 183 63.11 0.43 -16.64
CA ASP A 183 63.35 -1.01 -16.74
C ASP A 183 62.96 -1.73 -15.44
N LEU A 184 63.24 -1.13 -14.29
CA LEU A 184 62.84 -1.67 -13.00
C LEU A 184 61.30 -1.70 -12.86
N TYR A 185 60.62 -0.66 -13.34
CA TYR A 185 59.16 -0.63 -13.36
C TYR A 185 58.58 -1.70 -14.28
N MET A 186 59.12 -1.84 -15.49
CA MET A 186 58.63 -2.80 -16.50
C MET A 186 58.91 -4.27 -16.13
N THR A 187 59.92 -4.53 -15.31
CA THR A 187 60.21 -5.88 -14.80
C THR A 187 59.44 -6.21 -13.53
N ARG A 188 59.33 -5.26 -12.58
CA ARG A 188 58.65 -5.52 -11.29
C ARG A 188 57.13 -5.54 -11.40
N THR A 189 56.53 -4.66 -12.21
CA THR A 189 55.08 -4.47 -12.25
C THR A 189 54.33 -5.69 -12.80
N PRO A 190 54.72 -6.30 -13.94
CA PRO A 190 54.07 -7.53 -14.41
C PRO A 190 54.21 -8.69 -13.43
N ARG A 191 55.39 -8.85 -12.81
CA ARG A 191 55.65 -9.88 -11.81
C ARG A 191 54.81 -9.69 -10.54
N ALA A 192 54.67 -8.46 -10.06
CA ALA A 192 53.81 -8.15 -8.92
C ALA A 192 52.34 -8.48 -9.21
N HIS A 193 51.87 -8.26 -10.44
CA HIS A 193 50.54 -8.66 -10.86
C HIS A 193 50.36 -10.18 -10.88
N GLU A 194 51.36 -10.94 -11.36
CA GLU A 194 51.31 -12.41 -11.33
C GLU A 194 51.27 -12.95 -9.90
N GLU A 195 52.14 -12.45 -9.02
CA GLU A 195 52.17 -12.77 -7.59
C GLU A 195 50.81 -12.46 -6.93
N TYR A 196 50.21 -11.33 -7.26
CA TYR A 196 48.90 -10.93 -6.73
C TYR A 196 47.76 -11.81 -7.24
N VAL A 197 47.69 -12.12 -8.55
CA VAL A 197 46.66 -13.02 -9.09
C VAL A 197 46.81 -14.42 -8.50
N GLN A 198 48.03 -14.90 -8.31
CA GLN A 198 48.29 -16.20 -7.68
C GLN A 198 47.84 -16.22 -6.21
N ALA A 199 48.15 -15.17 -5.44
CA ALA A 199 47.68 -15.07 -4.05
C ALA A 199 46.15 -14.96 -3.95
N LEU A 200 45.49 -14.36 -4.93
CA LEU A 200 44.02 -14.38 -5.01
C LEU A 200 43.48 -15.78 -5.28
N VAL A 201 44.16 -16.61 -6.08
CA VAL A 201 43.78 -18.01 -6.32
C VAL A 201 43.99 -18.84 -5.05
N GLU A 202 45.19 -18.78 -4.46
CA GLU A 202 45.55 -19.52 -3.24
C GLU A 202 44.68 -19.13 -2.04
N GLY A 203 44.37 -17.83 -1.90
CA GLY A 203 43.47 -17.31 -0.87
C GLY A 203 41.98 -17.59 -1.10
N GLY A 204 41.64 -18.28 -2.19
CA GLY A 204 40.27 -18.64 -2.56
C GLY A 204 39.40 -17.41 -2.87
N TRP A 205 39.96 -16.37 -3.47
CA TRP A 205 39.22 -15.20 -3.97
C TRP A 205 38.71 -15.41 -5.39
N VAL A 206 39.52 -16.06 -6.23
CA VAL A 206 39.21 -16.26 -7.66
C VAL A 206 39.51 -17.70 -8.08
N GLN A 207 38.78 -18.18 -9.09
CA GLN A 207 38.96 -19.50 -9.70
C GLN A 207 39.23 -19.36 -11.20
N PRO A 208 40.12 -20.17 -11.81
CA PRO A 208 40.36 -20.13 -13.24
C PRO A 208 39.09 -20.49 -14.03
N CYS A 209 38.77 -19.72 -15.07
CA CYS A 209 37.60 -19.89 -15.91
C CYS A 209 37.99 -19.62 -17.37
N GLY A 210 37.96 -20.63 -18.25
CA GLY A 210 38.30 -20.45 -19.67
C GLY A 210 38.26 -21.76 -20.46
N ASP A 211 37.91 -21.66 -21.74
CA ASP A 211 37.81 -22.79 -22.67
C ASP A 211 39.20 -23.38 -22.99
N LYS A 212 39.27 -24.69 -23.21
CA LYS A 212 40.50 -25.49 -23.45
C LYS A 212 41.24 -25.10 -24.75
N LYS A 213 40.81 -24.05 -25.46
CA LYS A 213 41.40 -23.51 -26.69
C LYS A 213 42.19 -22.21 -26.48
N GLY A 214 43.04 -22.20 -25.45
CA GLY A 214 44.45 -21.82 -25.60
C GLY A 214 44.86 -20.39 -25.99
N ARG A 215 44.19 -19.30 -25.57
CA ARG A 215 44.77 -17.94 -25.80
C ARG A 215 44.93 -16.96 -24.64
N ARG A 216 44.46 -17.22 -23.42
CA ARG A 216 44.88 -16.59 -22.14
C ARG A 216 43.97 -17.06 -21.01
N GLN A 217 44.51 -17.25 -19.81
CA GLN A 217 43.76 -17.75 -18.65
C GLN A 217 43.02 -16.60 -17.97
N GLU A 218 41.70 -16.71 -17.83
CA GLU A 218 40.86 -15.77 -17.08
C GLU A 218 40.51 -16.33 -15.70
N TYR A 219 40.19 -15.45 -14.76
CA TYR A 219 39.78 -15.85 -13.41
C TYR A 219 38.44 -15.22 -13.02
N ALA A 220 37.60 -15.97 -12.32
CA ALA A 220 36.27 -15.60 -11.86
C ALA A 220 36.24 -15.45 -10.34
N LEU A 221 35.56 -14.42 -9.82
CA LEU A 221 35.36 -14.25 -8.38
C LEU A 221 34.46 -15.35 -7.78
N LEU A 222 34.81 -15.81 -6.58
CA LEU A 222 33.99 -16.75 -5.81
C LEU A 222 32.84 -16.03 -5.09
N PRO A 223 31.59 -16.55 -5.10
CA PRO A 223 30.41 -15.85 -4.58
C PRO A 223 30.52 -15.41 -3.11
N ALA A 224 31.04 -16.28 -2.23
CA ALA A 224 31.15 -16.00 -0.80
C ALA A 224 32.12 -14.84 -0.49
N ARG A 225 33.20 -14.69 -1.28
CA ARG A 225 34.17 -13.59 -1.14
C ARG A 225 33.67 -12.31 -1.78
N ALA A 226 32.95 -12.42 -2.91
CA ALA A 226 32.32 -11.28 -3.57
C ALA A 226 31.37 -10.53 -2.61
N LEU A 227 30.51 -11.25 -1.88
CA LEU A 227 29.57 -10.66 -0.92
C LEU A 227 30.27 -9.85 0.20
N ARG A 228 31.33 -10.42 0.80
CA ARG A 228 32.13 -9.70 1.83
C ARG A 228 32.82 -8.48 1.24
N HIS A 229 33.27 -8.57 -0.01
CA HIS A 229 33.91 -7.46 -0.70
C HIS A 229 32.94 -6.32 -1.00
N VAL A 230 31.67 -6.61 -1.36
CA VAL A 230 30.61 -5.57 -1.49
C VAL A 230 30.52 -4.73 -0.23
N TRP A 231 30.47 -5.36 0.94
CA TRP A 231 30.41 -4.66 2.22
C TRP A 231 31.67 -3.84 2.55
N LYS A 232 32.86 -4.29 2.09
CA LYS A 232 34.11 -3.52 2.19
C LYS A 232 34.04 -2.28 1.31
N VAL A 233 33.58 -2.44 0.06
CA VAL A 233 33.44 -1.36 -0.93
C VAL A 233 32.41 -0.33 -0.46
N LEU A 234 31.21 -0.74 -0.03
CA LEU A 234 30.17 0.17 0.45
C LEU A 234 30.62 0.99 1.66
N ARG A 235 31.29 0.37 2.64
CA ARG A 235 31.84 1.08 3.80
C ARG A 235 32.97 2.03 3.42
N GLY A 236 33.84 1.62 2.50
CA GLY A 236 34.93 2.44 1.98
C GLY A 236 34.44 3.66 1.22
N GLU A 237 33.47 3.49 0.31
CA GLU A 237 32.85 4.58 -0.43
C GLU A 237 32.11 5.56 0.49
N ARG A 238 31.42 5.08 1.54
CA ARG A 238 30.80 5.98 2.53
C ARG A 238 31.83 6.85 3.25
N ARG A 239 32.97 6.28 3.66
CA ARG A 239 34.08 7.03 4.29
C ARG A 239 34.73 8.00 3.31
N ARG A 240 34.94 7.58 2.06
CA ARG A 240 35.47 8.41 0.98
C ARG A 240 34.53 9.60 0.72
N MET A 241 33.23 9.37 0.63
CA MET A 241 32.21 10.40 0.37
C MET A 241 32.09 11.40 1.53
N ALA A 242 32.13 10.94 2.79
CA ALA A 242 32.08 11.83 3.96
C ALA A 242 33.27 12.81 4.02
N ARG A 243 34.49 12.34 3.70
CA ARG A 243 35.68 13.21 3.64
C ARG A 243 35.70 14.08 2.38
N ARG A 244 35.00 13.67 1.32
CA ARG A 244 34.89 14.40 0.05
C ARG A 244 34.08 15.69 0.16
N VAL A 245 33.01 15.71 0.96
CA VAL A 245 32.21 16.93 1.19
C VAL A 245 33.10 18.10 1.66
N ASN A 246 34.09 17.81 2.51
CA ASN A 246 35.04 18.80 2.99
C ASN A 246 36.04 19.25 1.89
N ALA A 247 36.53 18.32 1.07
CA ALA A 247 37.44 18.64 -0.04
C ALA A 247 36.74 19.41 -1.20
N GLU A 248 35.46 19.15 -1.46
CA GLU A 248 34.65 19.81 -2.50
C GLU A 248 34.32 21.27 -2.13
N LEU A 249 34.12 21.55 -0.84
CA LEU A 249 34.02 22.91 -0.29
C LEU A 249 35.33 23.70 -0.48
N SER A 250 36.49 23.04 -0.33
CA SER A 250 37.82 23.63 -0.56
C SER A 250 38.15 23.87 -2.05
N ALA A 251 37.67 23.00 -2.94
CA ALA A 251 37.83 23.13 -4.39
C ALA A 251 36.97 24.26 -4.99
N ARG A 252 35.79 24.55 -4.43
CA ARG A 252 34.97 25.71 -4.84
C ARG A 252 35.67 27.06 -4.64
N ARG A 253 36.70 27.14 -3.77
CA ARG A 253 37.54 28.33 -3.59
C ARG A 253 38.61 28.52 -4.67
N HIS A 254 38.97 27.48 -5.44
CA HIS A 254 40.09 27.52 -6.39
C HIS A 254 39.62 27.14 -7.81
N GLY A 255 39.13 28.14 -8.56
CA GLY A 255 39.08 28.20 -10.03
C GLY A 255 38.62 26.97 -10.83
N ASN A 256 37.49 27.10 -11.54
CA ASN A 256 36.88 26.13 -12.45
C ASN A 256 37.80 25.54 -13.55
N ALA A 257 38.68 24.58 -13.24
CA ALA A 257 39.27 23.71 -14.26
C ALA A 257 38.19 22.74 -14.76
N ARG A 258 37.63 23.00 -15.95
CA ARG A 258 36.62 22.15 -16.58
C ARG A 258 37.30 20.96 -17.26
N VAL A 259 36.93 19.74 -16.89
CA VAL A 259 37.41 18.51 -17.56
C VAL A 259 37.00 18.54 -19.05
N PRO A 260 37.88 18.23 -20.02
CA PRO A 260 37.51 18.24 -21.45
C PRO A 260 36.45 17.16 -21.80
N PRO A 261 35.54 17.41 -22.79
CA PRO A 261 34.51 16.44 -23.20
C PRO A 261 35.07 15.08 -23.64
N GLU A 262 36.24 15.08 -24.28
CA GLU A 262 36.92 13.88 -24.76
C GLU A 262 37.31 12.94 -23.61
N ALA A 263 37.63 13.50 -22.44
CA ALA A 263 37.90 12.72 -21.23
C ALA A 263 36.64 12.00 -20.72
N GLU A 264 35.46 12.62 -20.85
CA GLU A 264 34.19 11.96 -20.52
C GLU A 264 33.84 10.85 -21.49
N VAL A 265 34.12 11.03 -22.79
CA VAL A 265 33.94 9.98 -23.80
C VAL A 265 34.89 8.81 -23.53
N ALA A 266 36.16 9.08 -23.21
CA ALA A 266 37.13 8.05 -22.86
C ALA A 266 36.70 7.28 -21.60
N ALA A 267 36.27 7.98 -20.55
CA ALA A 267 35.74 7.35 -19.34
C ALA A 267 34.44 6.56 -19.61
N TYR A 268 33.58 7.04 -20.51
CA TYR A 268 32.34 6.33 -20.89
C TYR A 268 32.64 5.04 -21.63
N ARG A 269 33.60 5.06 -22.56
CA ARG A 269 34.07 3.85 -23.27
C ARG A 269 34.68 2.85 -22.30
N HIS A 270 35.50 3.32 -21.37
CA HIS A 270 36.10 2.47 -20.35
C HIS A 270 35.04 1.86 -19.40
N LEU A 271 34.06 2.67 -18.98
CA LEU A 271 32.89 2.19 -18.23
C LEU A 271 32.08 1.15 -19.02
N ARG A 272 31.91 1.34 -20.33
CA ARG A 272 31.20 0.39 -21.18
C ARG A 272 31.98 -0.92 -21.37
N ALA A 273 33.30 -0.85 -21.54
CA ALA A 273 34.18 -2.01 -21.67
C ALA A 273 34.25 -2.84 -20.37
N SER A 274 34.28 -2.17 -19.20
CA SER A 274 34.19 -2.82 -17.89
C SER A 274 32.77 -3.36 -17.57
N GLN A 275 31.73 -2.79 -18.20
CA GLN A 275 30.34 -3.26 -18.06
C GLN A 275 29.91 -4.30 -19.12
N ALA A 276 30.71 -4.53 -20.17
CA ALA A 276 30.46 -5.53 -21.21
C ALA A 276 30.67 -6.95 -20.63
N ARG A 277 29.72 -7.42 -19.84
CA ARG A 277 29.82 -8.66 -19.06
C ARG A 277 29.55 -9.89 -19.92
N GLN A 278 30.28 -10.98 -19.67
CA GLN A 278 29.86 -12.32 -20.11
C GLN A 278 28.45 -12.63 -19.53
N PRO A 279 27.55 -13.22 -20.33
CA PRO A 279 26.28 -13.70 -19.81
C PRO A 279 26.55 -14.72 -18.71
N LEU A 280 25.79 -14.65 -17.61
CA LEU A 280 25.91 -15.66 -16.55
C LEU A 280 25.70 -17.06 -17.13
N GLY A 281 26.46 -18.03 -16.61
CA GLY A 281 26.21 -19.44 -16.90
C GLY A 281 24.77 -19.81 -16.56
N TRP A 282 24.19 -20.75 -17.30
CA TRP A 282 22.78 -21.12 -17.16
C TRP A 282 22.41 -21.48 -15.72
N MET A 283 23.26 -22.21 -15.01
CA MET A 283 23.04 -22.56 -13.59
C MET A 283 22.92 -21.32 -12.69
N ALA A 284 23.76 -20.30 -12.90
CA ALA A 284 23.69 -19.08 -12.10
C ALA A 284 22.47 -18.21 -12.47
N LYS A 285 22.04 -18.22 -13.74
CA LYS A 285 20.77 -17.60 -14.16
C LYS A 285 19.59 -18.29 -13.48
N THR A 286 19.55 -19.62 -13.49
CA THR A 286 18.50 -20.42 -12.84
C THR A 286 18.50 -20.21 -11.33
N ALA A 287 19.67 -20.18 -10.68
CA ALA A 287 19.75 -19.95 -9.23
C ALA A 287 19.24 -18.55 -8.83
N ILE A 288 19.59 -17.51 -9.58
CA ILE A 288 19.08 -16.14 -9.33
C ILE A 288 17.57 -16.08 -9.57
N PHE A 289 17.09 -16.72 -10.64
CA PHE A 289 15.67 -16.81 -10.95
C PHE A 289 14.90 -17.49 -9.80
N LEU A 290 15.31 -18.67 -9.38
CA LEU A 290 14.69 -19.41 -8.28
C LEU A 290 14.74 -18.64 -6.96
N ALA A 291 15.87 -17.99 -6.65
CA ALA A 291 15.97 -17.14 -5.48
C ALA A 291 15.02 -15.93 -5.53
N SER A 292 14.83 -15.33 -6.72
CA SER A 292 13.90 -14.21 -6.91
C SER A 292 12.44 -14.64 -6.78
N VAL A 293 12.08 -15.81 -7.30
CA VAL A 293 10.75 -16.41 -7.14
C VAL A 293 10.50 -16.76 -5.68
N ALA A 294 11.45 -17.40 -4.99
CA ALA A 294 11.31 -17.74 -3.58
C ALA A 294 11.15 -16.49 -2.70
N LEU A 295 11.94 -15.44 -2.94
CA LEU A 295 11.82 -14.18 -2.21
C LEU A 295 10.47 -13.50 -2.48
N PHE A 296 10.00 -13.48 -3.73
CA PHE A 296 8.67 -12.99 -4.09
C PHE A 296 7.57 -13.79 -3.38
N SER A 297 7.62 -15.12 -3.44
CA SER A 297 6.62 -16.01 -2.84
C SER A 297 6.56 -15.86 -1.33
N VAL A 298 7.69 -15.75 -0.63
CA VAL A 298 7.70 -15.49 0.82
C VAL A 298 7.17 -14.09 1.13
N ALA A 299 7.64 -13.08 0.41
CA ALA A 299 7.24 -11.69 0.66
C ALA A 299 5.76 -11.43 0.35
N PHE A 300 5.15 -12.12 -0.62
CA PHE A 300 3.72 -12.02 -0.92
C PHE A 300 2.87 -13.02 -0.10
N GLY A 301 3.38 -14.22 0.15
CA GLY A 301 2.63 -15.28 0.84
C GLY A 301 2.44 -15.02 2.33
N VAL A 302 3.42 -14.38 2.99
CA VAL A 302 3.30 -13.94 4.40
C VAL A 302 2.32 -12.77 4.57
N VAL A 303 2.13 -12.02 3.50
CA VAL A 303 1.56 -10.67 3.51
C VAL A 303 0.13 -10.68 2.98
N PHE A 304 -0.15 -11.53 2.00
CA PHE A 304 -1.46 -11.75 1.41
C PHE A 304 -1.92 -13.19 1.68
N SER A 305 -1.75 -14.10 0.72
CA SER A 305 -2.01 -15.53 0.87
C SER A 305 -1.15 -16.37 -0.07
N TRP A 306 -0.85 -17.61 0.33
CA TRP A 306 -0.12 -18.55 -0.52
C TRP A 306 -0.90 -18.95 -1.79
N GLN A 307 -2.25 -18.97 -1.71
CA GLN A 307 -3.10 -19.17 -2.87
C GLN A 307 -2.93 -18.06 -3.90
N LEU A 308 -2.96 -16.79 -3.47
CA LEU A 308 -2.73 -15.65 -4.35
C LEU A 308 -1.34 -15.72 -4.99
N VAL A 309 -0.30 -16.14 -4.25
CA VAL A 309 1.04 -16.36 -4.80
C VAL A 309 1.02 -17.38 -5.94
N LEU A 310 0.34 -18.51 -5.77
CA LEU A 310 0.23 -19.54 -6.81
C LEU A 310 -0.50 -19.03 -8.05
N ILE A 311 -1.61 -18.32 -7.86
CA ILE A 311 -2.38 -17.70 -8.95
C ILE A 311 -1.49 -16.67 -9.68
N LEU A 312 -0.83 -15.77 -8.95
CA LEU A 312 0.06 -14.75 -9.50
C LEU A 312 1.21 -15.37 -10.30
N LEU A 313 1.86 -16.42 -9.78
CA LEU A 313 2.91 -17.14 -10.50
C LEU A 313 2.39 -17.80 -11.78
N GLY A 314 1.20 -18.40 -11.73
CA GLY A 314 0.56 -19.03 -12.89
C GLY A 314 0.19 -18.02 -13.98
N VAL A 315 -0.46 -16.92 -13.60
CA VAL A 315 -0.84 -15.82 -14.51
C VAL A 315 0.40 -15.17 -15.12
N LEU A 316 1.42 -14.90 -14.31
CA LEU A 316 2.64 -14.28 -14.82
C LEU A 316 3.43 -15.22 -15.74
N LEU A 317 3.48 -16.52 -15.43
CA LEU A 317 4.05 -17.52 -16.34
C LEU A 317 3.32 -17.52 -17.68
N PHE A 318 1.99 -17.49 -17.67
CA PHE A 318 1.19 -17.42 -18.88
C PHE A 318 1.47 -16.14 -19.69
N HIS A 319 1.57 -14.99 -19.02
CA HIS A 319 1.95 -13.71 -19.63
C HIS A 319 3.33 -13.79 -20.31
N GLU A 320 4.34 -14.30 -19.60
CA GLU A 320 5.71 -14.42 -20.12
C GLU A 320 5.82 -15.44 -21.27
N LEU A 321 5.03 -16.52 -21.24
CA LEU A 321 4.90 -17.45 -22.36
C LEU A 321 4.36 -16.75 -23.61
N GLY A 322 3.50 -15.74 -23.45
CA GLY A 322 3.04 -14.87 -24.52
C GLY A 322 4.19 -14.11 -25.20
N HIS A 323 5.06 -13.49 -24.42
CA HIS A 323 6.28 -12.87 -24.95
C HIS A 323 7.21 -13.90 -25.59
N ALA A 324 7.42 -15.05 -24.95
CA ALA A 324 8.27 -16.12 -25.48
C ALA A 324 7.76 -16.64 -26.83
N PHE A 325 6.44 -16.77 -26.98
CA PHE A 325 5.79 -17.13 -28.24
C PHE A 325 6.00 -16.06 -29.31
N GLY A 326 5.81 -14.78 -28.99
CA GLY A 326 6.11 -13.68 -29.90
C GLY A 326 7.58 -13.64 -30.31
N MET A 327 8.47 -13.92 -29.37
CA MET A 327 9.91 -14.00 -29.63
C MET A 327 10.26 -15.18 -30.53
N TRP A 328 9.67 -16.34 -30.29
CA TRP A 328 9.83 -17.52 -31.15
C TRP A 328 9.33 -17.25 -32.57
N LEU A 329 8.18 -16.58 -32.73
CA LEU A 329 7.59 -16.21 -34.03
C LEU A 329 8.54 -15.34 -34.89
N PHE A 330 9.35 -14.49 -34.25
CA PHE A 330 10.30 -13.60 -34.92
C PHE A 330 11.77 -14.03 -34.78
N GLY A 331 12.05 -15.20 -34.21
CA GLY A 331 13.40 -15.77 -34.10
C GLY A 331 14.29 -15.17 -33.01
N TYR A 332 13.74 -14.54 -31.98
CA TYR A 332 14.50 -13.96 -30.86
C TYR A 332 14.86 -15.05 -29.81
N ARG A 333 16.08 -15.03 -29.25
CA ARG A 333 16.61 -16.14 -28.43
C ARG A 333 17.04 -15.80 -26.99
N ASP A 334 16.85 -14.57 -26.52
CA ASP A 334 17.33 -14.14 -25.18
C ASP A 334 16.21 -13.54 -24.30
N LEU A 335 15.38 -14.40 -23.72
CA LEU A 335 14.44 -14.00 -22.65
C LEU A 335 15.13 -14.19 -21.29
N GLN A 336 15.38 -13.10 -20.56
CA GLN A 336 15.79 -13.16 -19.16
C GLN A 336 14.69 -12.54 -18.30
N ILE A 337 14.00 -13.38 -17.53
CA ILE A 337 12.96 -12.98 -16.60
C ILE A 337 13.60 -12.81 -15.22
N LEU A 338 13.44 -11.65 -14.59
CA LEU A 338 13.83 -11.43 -13.20
C LEU A 338 12.60 -10.99 -12.39
N PHE A 339 12.22 -11.75 -11.38
CA PHE A 339 11.13 -11.36 -10.49
C PHE A 339 11.61 -10.28 -9.51
N ILE A 340 11.00 -9.10 -9.57
CA ILE A 340 11.22 -8.05 -8.58
C ILE A 340 9.97 -7.98 -7.71
N PRO A 341 10.07 -8.22 -6.40
CA PRO A 341 8.90 -8.18 -5.54
C PRO A 341 8.19 -6.82 -5.62
N PHE A 342 6.85 -6.87 -5.68
CA PHE A 342 5.95 -5.72 -5.87
C PHE A 342 6.03 -5.01 -7.24
N PHE A 343 6.95 -5.40 -8.11
CA PHE A 343 7.15 -4.81 -9.44
C PHE A 343 6.88 -5.79 -10.60
N GLY A 344 6.62 -7.06 -10.29
CA GLY A 344 6.41 -8.12 -11.28
C GLY A 344 7.71 -8.67 -11.86
N ALA A 345 7.61 -9.34 -13.01
CA ALA A 345 8.78 -9.79 -13.74
C ALA A 345 9.35 -8.65 -14.60
N ALA A 346 10.62 -8.33 -14.42
CA ALA A 346 11.38 -7.50 -15.34
C ALA A 346 12.02 -8.40 -16.41
N ALA A 347 11.42 -8.42 -17.60
CA ALA A 347 12.02 -9.04 -18.77
C ALA A 347 13.16 -8.15 -19.31
N MET A 348 14.41 -8.60 -19.14
CA MET A 348 15.58 -7.93 -19.70
C MET A 348 15.98 -8.59 -21.01
N SER A 349 15.50 -8.05 -22.13
CA SER A 349 15.88 -8.50 -23.47
C SER A 349 17.35 -8.16 -23.78
N GLY A 350 18.11 -9.19 -24.19
CA GLY A 350 19.45 -9.05 -24.74
C GLY A 350 19.45 -8.30 -26.08
N GLN A 351 20.49 -7.50 -26.31
CA GLN A 351 20.61 -6.58 -27.45
C GLN A 351 20.39 -7.27 -28.80
N HIS A 352 19.22 -7.06 -29.42
CA HIS A 352 18.96 -7.35 -30.84
C HIS A 352 18.17 -6.19 -31.47
N GLU A 353 18.58 -5.77 -32.67
CA GLU A 353 17.98 -4.68 -33.46
C GLU A 353 16.63 -5.09 -34.07
N ALA A 354 15.60 -5.30 -33.24
CA ALA A 354 14.27 -5.65 -33.72
C ALA A 354 13.55 -4.44 -34.37
N LYS A 355 12.86 -4.68 -35.50
CA LYS A 355 12.03 -3.66 -36.18
C LYS A 355 10.90 -3.21 -35.25
N ALA A 356 10.49 -1.94 -35.37
CA ALA A 356 9.53 -1.32 -34.44
C ALA A 356 8.19 -2.08 -34.32
N HIS A 357 7.63 -2.57 -35.43
CA HIS A 357 6.36 -3.32 -35.40
C HIS A 357 6.48 -4.68 -34.71
N GLN A 358 7.62 -5.37 -34.86
CA GLN A 358 7.84 -6.67 -34.20
C GLN A 358 7.88 -6.50 -32.68
N ARG A 359 8.50 -5.40 -32.20
CA ARG A 359 8.52 -5.05 -30.77
C ARG A 359 7.13 -4.77 -30.20
N VAL A 360 6.28 -4.06 -30.95
CA VAL A 360 4.88 -3.82 -30.53
C VAL A 360 4.11 -5.13 -30.42
N ILE A 361 4.25 -6.02 -31.41
CA ILE A 361 3.55 -7.32 -31.40
C ILE A 361 4.02 -8.18 -30.22
N VAL A 362 5.33 -8.29 -30.00
CA VAL A 362 5.86 -9.04 -28.85
C VAL A 362 5.38 -8.45 -27.53
N ALA A 363 5.38 -7.12 -27.38
CA ALA A 363 4.91 -6.45 -26.18
C ALA A 363 3.41 -6.67 -25.92
N LEU A 364 2.57 -6.78 -26.96
CA LEU A 364 1.14 -7.07 -26.80
C LEU A 364 0.83 -8.56 -26.61
N LEU A 365 1.68 -9.46 -27.11
CA LEU A 365 1.49 -10.90 -26.95
C LEU A 365 1.65 -11.40 -25.51
N GLY A 366 2.25 -10.61 -24.61
CA GLY A 366 2.17 -10.87 -23.17
C GLY A 366 0.77 -10.62 -22.60
N PRO A 367 0.27 -9.37 -22.60
CA PRO A 367 -0.97 -9.01 -21.94
C PRO A 367 -2.25 -9.46 -22.67
N VAL A 368 -2.29 -9.42 -24.01
CA VAL A 368 -3.53 -9.62 -24.78
C VAL A 368 -4.12 -11.03 -24.60
N PRO A 369 -3.34 -12.13 -24.72
CA PRO A 369 -3.88 -13.47 -24.47
C PRO A 369 -4.43 -13.62 -23.05
N GLY A 370 -3.78 -12.96 -22.09
CA GLY A 370 -4.22 -12.92 -20.70
C GLY A 370 -5.55 -12.20 -20.53
N ILE A 371 -5.74 -11.06 -21.19
CA ILE A 371 -7.00 -10.32 -21.15
C ILE A 371 -8.15 -11.13 -21.77
N VAL A 372 -7.91 -11.75 -22.94
CA VAL A 372 -8.91 -12.59 -23.61
C VAL A 372 -9.30 -13.78 -22.74
N MET A 373 -8.33 -14.48 -22.15
CA MET A 373 -8.59 -15.58 -21.23
C MET A 373 -9.29 -15.11 -19.96
N GLY A 374 -8.91 -13.97 -19.40
CA GLY A 374 -9.56 -13.39 -18.22
C GLY A 374 -11.05 -13.11 -18.44
N TYR A 375 -11.42 -12.56 -19.60
CA TYR A 375 -12.85 -12.39 -19.94
C TYR A 375 -13.58 -13.72 -20.19
N ALA A 376 -12.91 -14.71 -20.80
CA ALA A 376 -13.50 -16.04 -20.97
C ALA A 376 -13.75 -16.73 -19.61
N LEU A 377 -12.82 -16.59 -18.66
CA LEU A 377 -12.95 -17.11 -17.31
C LEU A 377 -14.01 -16.36 -16.51
N LEU A 378 -14.14 -15.02 -16.66
CA LEU A 378 -15.26 -14.27 -16.06
C LEU A 378 -16.62 -14.74 -16.61
N TRP A 379 -16.71 -14.99 -17.91
CA TRP A 379 -17.94 -15.51 -18.52
C TRP A 379 -18.26 -16.93 -18.06
N TRP A 380 -17.24 -17.78 -17.87
CA TRP A 380 -17.42 -19.11 -17.29
C TRP A 380 -17.80 -19.03 -15.82
N TRP A 381 -17.17 -18.15 -15.04
CA TRP A 381 -17.55 -17.93 -13.64
C TRP A 381 -19.02 -17.55 -13.50
N GLY A 382 -19.54 -16.69 -14.39
CA GLY A 382 -20.97 -16.34 -14.41
C GLY A 382 -21.92 -17.54 -14.61
N GLN A 383 -21.40 -18.72 -15.01
CA GLN A 383 -22.16 -19.97 -15.11
C GLN A 383 -21.83 -20.95 -13.98
N SER A 384 -20.57 -21.03 -13.53
CA SER A 384 -20.13 -22.01 -12.53
C SER A 384 -20.28 -21.55 -11.09
N GLY A 385 -20.20 -20.24 -10.84
CA GLY A 385 -20.15 -19.66 -9.49
C GLY A 385 -18.85 -19.94 -8.72
N ASP A 386 -17.87 -20.62 -9.32
CA ASP A 386 -16.66 -21.07 -8.62
C ASP A 386 -15.75 -19.88 -8.21
N PRO A 387 -15.52 -19.65 -6.89
CA PRO A 387 -14.71 -18.54 -6.40
C PRO A 387 -13.28 -18.56 -6.93
N LEU A 388 -12.68 -19.74 -7.15
CA LEU A 388 -11.32 -19.84 -7.66
C LEU A 388 -11.23 -19.35 -9.11
N VAL A 389 -12.23 -19.68 -9.94
CA VAL A 389 -12.29 -19.22 -11.34
C VAL A 389 -12.40 -17.70 -11.39
N PHE A 390 -13.22 -17.11 -10.52
CA PHE A 390 -13.32 -15.65 -10.40
C PHE A 390 -11.98 -15.02 -10.00
N GLN A 391 -11.33 -15.53 -8.97
CA GLN A 391 -10.03 -15.02 -8.51
C GLN A 391 -8.97 -15.08 -9.61
N VAL A 392 -8.86 -16.21 -10.31
CA VAL A 392 -7.93 -16.35 -11.44
C VAL A 392 -8.28 -15.36 -12.54
N ALA A 393 -9.56 -15.22 -12.89
CA ALA A 393 -10.00 -14.29 -13.94
C ALA A 393 -9.65 -12.84 -13.61
N VAL A 394 -9.94 -12.39 -12.39
CA VAL A 394 -9.67 -11.03 -11.93
C VAL A 394 -8.17 -10.76 -11.84
N VAL A 395 -7.38 -11.65 -11.23
CA VAL A 395 -5.91 -11.49 -11.17
C VAL A 395 -5.32 -11.45 -12.57
N MET A 396 -5.84 -12.27 -13.49
CA MET A 396 -5.43 -12.29 -14.89
C MET A 396 -5.74 -10.95 -15.57
N LEU A 397 -6.94 -10.40 -15.41
CA LEU A 397 -7.26 -9.08 -15.98
C LEU A 397 -6.40 -7.98 -15.35
N VAL A 398 -6.35 -7.89 -14.02
CA VAL A 398 -5.62 -6.85 -13.28
C VAL A 398 -4.14 -6.85 -13.66
N LEU A 399 -3.46 -8.01 -13.64
CA LEU A 399 -2.04 -8.09 -13.97
C LEU A 399 -1.77 -7.65 -15.42
N ASN A 400 -2.59 -8.09 -16.36
CA ASN A 400 -2.39 -7.76 -17.77
C ASN A 400 -2.73 -6.29 -18.08
N TYR A 401 -3.73 -5.69 -17.41
CA TYR A 401 -4.02 -4.26 -17.52
C TYR A 401 -2.96 -3.38 -16.84
N LEU A 402 -2.42 -3.82 -15.71
CA LEU A 402 -1.26 -3.16 -15.09
C LEU A 402 -0.09 -3.16 -16.07
N ASN A 403 0.21 -4.28 -16.73
CA ASN A 403 1.27 -4.34 -17.74
C ASN A 403 0.95 -3.51 -18.99
N LEU A 404 -0.32 -3.24 -19.28
CA LEU A 404 -0.71 -2.27 -20.31
C LEU A 404 -0.61 -0.81 -19.86
N LEU A 405 -0.26 -0.46 -18.62
CA LEU A 405 -0.02 0.94 -18.26
C LEU A 405 1.15 1.52 -19.08
N PRO A 406 1.04 2.76 -19.61
CA PRO A 406 2.09 3.35 -20.44
C PRO A 406 3.23 3.96 -19.60
N LEU A 407 3.75 3.15 -18.68
CA LEU A 407 4.86 3.47 -17.79
C LEU A 407 6.01 2.51 -18.09
N MET A 408 7.23 3.02 -18.30
CA MET A 408 8.42 2.17 -18.42
C MET A 408 8.78 1.64 -17.02
N PRO A 409 9.07 0.32 -16.85
CA PRO A 409 9.43 -0.66 -17.87
C PRO A 409 8.30 -1.56 -18.42
N LEU A 410 7.03 -1.31 -18.08
CA LEU A 410 5.87 -2.16 -18.45
C LEU A 410 5.63 -2.19 -19.98
N ASP A 411 4.91 -3.20 -20.46
CA ASP A 411 4.69 -3.44 -21.89
C ASP A 411 3.93 -2.32 -22.58
N GLY A 412 2.89 -1.79 -21.93
CA GLY A 412 2.17 -0.62 -22.41
C GLY A 412 3.08 0.60 -22.55
N GLY A 413 4.08 0.72 -21.67
CA GLY A 413 5.14 1.72 -21.77
C GLY A 413 5.98 1.55 -23.03
N GLN A 414 6.33 0.32 -23.40
CA GLN A 414 7.07 0.02 -24.63
C GLN A 414 6.23 0.33 -25.88
N VAL A 415 4.94 -0.05 -25.86
CA VAL A 415 3.97 0.22 -26.93
C VAL A 415 3.80 1.73 -27.12
N MET A 416 3.53 2.48 -26.04
CA MET A 416 3.39 3.94 -26.11
C MET A 416 4.69 4.66 -26.43
N ASN A 417 5.85 4.12 -26.04
CA ASN A 417 7.11 4.74 -26.40
C ASN A 417 7.34 4.71 -27.92
N LEU A 418 7.06 3.58 -28.56
CA LEU A 418 7.16 3.43 -30.02
C LEU A 418 6.07 4.20 -30.78
N ALA A 419 4.85 4.25 -30.23
CA ALA A 419 3.72 4.88 -30.88
C ALA A 419 3.70 6.41 -30.72
N LEU A 420 4.01 6.94 -29.54
CA LEU A 420 3.81 8.35 -29.20
C LEU A 420 5.04 9.01 -28.56
N PHE A 421 5.60 8.42 -27.49
CA PHE A 421 6.58 9.15 -26.66
C PHE A 421 7.92 9.35 -27.35
N ASP A 422 8.34 8.49 -28.29
CA ASP A 422 9.56 8.70 -29.08
C ASP A 422 9.51 10.02 -29.86
N ARG A 423 8.34 10.39 -30.39
CA ARG A 423 8.11 11.65 -31.11
C ARG A 423 7.90 12.84 -30.17
N HIS A 424 7.21 12.62 -29.05
CA HIS A 424 6.87 13.68 -28.10
C HIS A 424 7.35 13.32 -26.68
N PRO A 425 8.64 13.53 -26.36
CA PRO A 425 9.20 13.19 -25.05
C PRO A 425 8.48 13.86 -23.87
N ARG A 426 7.94 15.07 -24.08
CA ARG A 426 7.18 15.80 -23.04
C ARG A 426 5.82 15.15 -22.74
N ALA A 427 5.20 14.50 -23.73
CA ALA A 427 3.92 13.82 -23.54
C ALA A 427 4.03 12.66 -22.53
N GLN A 428 5.19 11.99 -22.46
CA GLN A 428 5.46 10.96 -21.45
C GLN A 428 5.38 11.53 -20.03
N VAL A 429 5.93 12.72 -19.81
CA VAL A 429 5.94 13.35 -18.49
C VAL A 429 4.54 13.83 -18.11
N VAL A 430 3.81 14.44 -19.06
CA VAL A 430 2.41 14.84 -18.84
C VAL A 430 1.56 13.63 -18.48
N PHE A 431 1.75 12.51 -19.20
CA PHE A 431 1.05 11.28 -18.91
C PHE A 431 1.40 10.74 -17.52
N ALA A 432 2.69 10.68 -17.16
CA ALA A 432 3.10 10.21 -15.84
C ALA A 432 2.53 11.07 -14.70
N VAL A 433 2.46 12.40 -14.87
CA VAL A 433 1.80 13.32 -13.92
C VAL A 433 0.30 13.02 -13.84
N ALA A 434 -0.37 12.85 -14.97
CA ALA A 434 -1.80 12.53 -15.00
C ALA A 434 -2.11 11.19 -14.32
N SER A 435 -1.30 10.15 -14.57
CA SER A 435 -1.42 8.86 -13.88
C SER A 435 -1.16 8.98 -12.39
N ALA A 436 -0.16 9.74 -11.96
CA ALA A 436 0.11 9.97 -10.54
C ALA A 436 -1.10 10.64 -9.86
N LEU A 437 -1.67 11.69 -10.47
CA LEU A 437 -2.87 12.35 -9.95
C LEU A 437 -4.07 11.41 -9.89
N LEU A 438 -4.28 10.59 -10.92
CA LEU A 438 -5.34 9.60 -10.95
C LEU A 438 -5.17 8.54 -9.85
N PHE A 439 -3.95 8.04 -9.65
CA PHE A 439 -3.67 7.10 -8.56
C PHE A 439 -3.85 7.74 -7.19
N VAL A 440 -3.38 8.98 -6.99
CA VAL A 440 -3.62 9.71 -5.72
C VAL A 440 -5.11 9.89 -5.46
N ALA A 441 -5.89 10.27 -6.48
CA ALA A 441 -7.34 10.35 -6.36
C ALA A 441 -7.95 8.98 -6.03
N ALA A 442 -7.56 7.92 -6.74
CA ALA A 442 -8.05 6.57 -6.47
C ALA A 442 -7.73 6.11 -5.04
N VAL A 443 -6.51 6.36 -4.56
CA VAL A 443 -6.11 6.02 -3.18
C VAL A 443 -6.90 6.84 -2.16
N TRP A 444 -7.13 8.13 -2.44
CA TRP A 444 -7.96 8.99 -1.61
C TRP A 444 -9.39 8.45 -1.47
N PHE A 445 -9.97 7.95 -2.55
CA PHE A 445 -11.31 7.35 -2.52
C PHE A 445 -11.33 5.96 -1.86
N VAL A 446 -10.28 5.15 -2.02
CA VAL A 446 -10.24 3.77 -1.48
C VAL A 446 -9.80 3.75 -0.02
N ALA A 447 -9.13 4.80 0.47
CA ALA A 447 -8.62 4.94 1.84
C ALA A 447 -7.70 3.79 2.33
N ASP A 448 -7.15 2.98 1.41
CA ASP A 448 -6.21 1.91 1.74
C ASP A 448 -4.75 2.43 1.72
N PRO A 449 -4.02 2.36 2.85
CA PRO A 449 -2.65 2.83 2.94
C PRO A 449 -1.66 2.11 2.01
N VAL A 450 -1.89 0.84 1.67
CA VAL A 450 -1.00 0.03 0.81
C VAL A 450 -0.98 0.58 -0.61
N LEU A 451 -2.11 1.11 -1.09
CA LEU A 451 -2.23 1.60 -2.46
C LEU A 451 -1.40 2.87 -2.72
N TRP A 452 -0.93 3.58 -1.68
CA TRP A 452 -0.01 4.72 -1.82
C TRP A 452 1.33 4.36 -2.45
N ILE A 453 1.74 3.09 -2.45
CA ILE A 453 3.01 2.64 -3.03
C ILE A 453 3.07 2.99 -4.53
N LEU A 454 1.97 2.79 -5.27
CA LEU A 454 1.87 3.06 -6.71
C LEU A 454 2.09 4.55 -7.08
N PRO A 455 1.31 5.52 -6.55
CA PRO A 455 1.52 6.93 -6.86
C PRO A 455 2.89 7.42 -6.40
N LEU A 456 3.39 6.98 -5.23
CA LEU A 456 4.72 7.39 -4.74
C LEU A 456 5.84 6.98 -5.71
N ILE A 457 5.77 5.77 -6.28
CA ILE A 457 6.72 5.30 -7.29
C ILE A 457 6.64 6.14 -8.55
N VAL A 458 5.44 6.38 -9.09
CA VAL A 458 5.26 7.18 -10.30
C VAL A 458 5.80 8.60 -10.09
N ILE A 459 5.46 9.22 -8.96
CA ILE A 459 5.94 10.56 -8.57
C ILE A 459 7.47 10.59 -8.47
N ALA A 460 8.09 9.58 -7.87
CA ALA A 460 9.54 9.47 -7.76
C ALA A 460 10.25 9.37 -9.13
N LEU A 461 9.57 8.84 -10.16
CA LEU A 461 10.12 8.69 -11.52
C LEU A 461 9.98 9.95 -12.38
N ILE A 462 9.01 10.84 -12.10
CA ILE A 462 8.72 12.05 -12.88
C ILE A 462 9.96 12.96 -13.06
N PRO A 463 10.76 13.28 -12.01
CA PRO A 463 11.95 14.13 -12.17
C PRO A 463 12.97 13.52 -13.14
N ALA A 464 13.15 12.20 -13.12
CA ALA A 464 14.08 11.53 -14.02
C ALA A 464 13.59 11.59 -15.47
N GLN A 465 12.30 11.34 -15.71
CA GLN A 465 11.67 11.43 -17.02
C GLN A 465 11.71 12.85 -17.58
N TRP A 466 11.41 13.87 -16.75
CA TRP A 466 11.47 15.27 -17.14
C TRP A 466 12.88 15.70 -17.57
N ARG A 467 13.91 15.32 -16.82
CA ARG A 467 15.30 15.58 -17.20
C ARG A 467 15.65 14.94 -18.54
N PHE A 468 15.24 13.69 -18.75
CA PHE A 468 15.48 12.99 -20.00
C PHE A 468 14.76 13.67 -21.18
N ALA A 469 13.49 14.03 -21.02
CA ALA A 469 12.72 14.74 -22.04
C ALA A 469 13.35 16.09 -22.42
N ARG A 470 13.86 16.85 -21.45
CA ARG A 470 14.59 18.11 -21.72
C ARG A 470 15.92 17.86 -22.44
N ALA A 471 16.64 16.80 -22.07
CA ALA A 471 17.89 16.45 -22.73
C ALA A 471 17.69 16.02 -24.18
N VAL A 472 16.63 15.24 -24.47
CA VAL A 472 16.24 14.87 -25.85
C VAL A 472 15.91 16.12 -26.65
N ALA A 473 15.06 17.01 -26.12
CA ALA A 473 14.65 18.23 -26.82
C ALA A 473 15.84 19.14 -27.18
N ARG A 474 16.87 19.21 -26.34
CA ARG A 474 18.10 19.95 -26.64
C ARG A 474 18.96 19.24 -27.68
N ALA A 475 19.16 17.93 -27.52
CA ALA A 475 19.98 17.15 -28.44
C ALA A 475 19.38 17.06 -29.85
N GLN A 476 18.05 17.09 -29.99
CA GLN A 476 17.37 17.15 -31.29
C GLN A 476 17.55 18.49 -32.01
N GLY A 477 17.85 19.57 -31.29
CA GLY A 477 18.13 20.89 -31.87
C GLY A 477 19.56 21.07 -32.36
N GLU A 478 20.44 20.10 -32.13
CA GLU A 478 21.84 20.16 -32.58
C GLU A 478 22.11 19.20 -33.75
N SER A 479 23.01 19.59 -34.66
CA SER A 479 23.52 18.71 -35.70
C SER A 479 24.50 17.70 -35.10
N LEU A 480 24.11 16.42 -35.09
CA LEU A 480 24.94 15.35 -34.53
C LEU A 480 25.88 14.74 -35.59
N PRO A 481 27.19 14.65 -35.30
CA PRO A 481 28.15 14.05 -36.22
C PRO A 481 27.86 12.58 -36.55
N ALA A 482 28.26 12.17 -37.76
CA ALA A 482 28.18 10.77 -38.21
C ALA A 482 29.14 9.86 -37.43
N HIS A 483 30.31 10.37 -37.05
CA HIS A 483 31.32 9.58 -36.33
C HIS A 483 30.90 9.33 -34.87
N PRO A 484 30.86 8.06 -34.39
CA PRO A 484 30.34 7.73 -33.05
C PRO A 484 31.06 8.44 -31.90
N GLY A 485 32.37 8.64 -32.01
CA GLY A 485 33.17 9.31 -30.97
C GLY A 485 32.82 10.79 -30.80
N GLU A 486 32.64 11.50 -31.91
CA GLU A 486 32.30 12.92 -31.92
C GLU A 486 30.85 13.15 -31.49
N ARG A 487 29.96 12.23 -31.87
CA ARG A 487 28.57 12.23 -31.41
C ARG A 487 28.47 12.12 -29.90
N LEU A 488 29.22 11.19 -29.30
CA LEU A 488 29.27 11.05 -27.85
C LEU A 488 29.81 12.30 -27.17
N ALA A 489 30.89 12.90 -27.70
CA ALA A 489 31.46 14.14 -27.17
C ALA A 489 30.43 15.27 -27.19
N ARG A 490 29.66 15.38 -28.28
CA ARG A 490 28.60 16.38 -28.41
C ARG A 490 27.44 16.15 -27.45
N LEU A 491 27.00 14.91 -27.30
CA LEU A 491 25.96 14.56 -26.31
C LEU A 491 26.40 14.88 -24.87
N PHE A 492 27.66 14.61 -24.51
CA PHE A 492 28.21 15.03 -23.21
C PHE A 492 28.25 16.55 -23.05
N ALA A 493 28.60 17.29 -24.11
CA ALA A 493 28.58 18.75 -24.11
C ALA A 493 27.17 19.32 -23.85
N VAL A 494 26.14 18.78 -24.53
CA VAL A 494 24.73 19.18 -24.32
C VAL A 494 24.27 18.96 -22.88
N LEU A 495 24.75 17.91 -22.22
CA LEU A 495 24.41 17.61 -20.82
C LEU A 495 25.15 18.46 -19.79
N ARG A 496 26.21 19.17 -20.20
CA ARG A 496 26.96 20.09 -19.35
C ARG A 496 26.29 21.46 -19.20
N GLU A 497 25.19 21.68 -19.89
CA GLU A 497 24.43 22.93 -19.81
C GLU A 497 23.09 22.75 -19.06
N GLY A 498 22.76 23.72 -18.19
CA GLY A 498 21.53 23.73 -17.41
C GLY A 498 21.48 22.69 -16.27
N ALA A 499 20.29 22.12 -16.00
CA ALA A 499 20.05 21.28 -14.81
C ALA A 499 20.86 19.95 -14.78
N SER A 500 21.26 19.43 -15.95
CA SER A 500 22.03 18.19 -16.07
C SER A 500 23.52 18.36 -15.73
N ALA A 501 24.02 19.59 -15.70
CA ALA A 501 25.43 19.90 -15.42
C ALA A 501 25.87 19.45 -14.02
N LYS A 502 24.96 19.47 -13.06
CA LYS A 502 25.20 19.09 -11.65
C LYS A 502 25.16 17.57 -11.41
N LEU A 503 24.78 16.77 -12.40
CA LEU A 503 24.66 15.31 -12.24
C LEU A 503 26.04 14.64 -12.17
N ALA A 504 26.18 13.59 -11.35
CA ALA A 504 27.38 12.76 -11.34
C ALA A 504 27.64 12.11 -12.72
N PHE A 505 28.91 11.83 -13.03
CA PHE A 505 29.33 11.23 -14.31
C PHE A 505 28.53 9.99 -14.67
N VAL A 506 28.36 9.05 -13.74
CA VAL A 506 27.67 7.78 -13.99
C VAL A 506 26.22 8.02 -14.44
N THR A 507 25.52 8.95 -13.79
CA THR A 507 24.15 9.32 -14.16
C THR A 507 24.11 10.01 -15.53
N ARG A 508 25.07 10.88 -15.84
CA ARG A 508 25.19 11.50 -17.17
C ARG A 508 25.51 10.46 -18.25
N ALA A 509 26.45 9.55 -18.00
CA ALA A 509 26.82 8.46 -18.89
C ALA A 509 25.63 7.55 -19.23
N ASN A 510 24.80 7.21 -18.24
CA ASN A 510 23.56 6.47 -18.47
C ASN A 510 22.56 7.28 -19.33
N LEU A 511 22.47 8.60 -19.12
CA LEU A 511 21.62 9.47 -19.93
C LEU A 511 22.12 9.58 -21.38
N VAL A 512 23.44 9.73 -21.60
CA VAL A 512 24.07 9.73 -22.93
C VAL A 512 23.78 8.42 -23.63
N ARG A 513 23.91 7.27 -22.95
CA ARG A 513 23.57 5.96 -23.50
C ARG A 513 22.12 5.86 -23.96
N GLN A 514 21.19 6.41 -23.18
CA GLN A 514 19.76 6.44 -23.54
C GLN A 514 19.49 7.40 -24.71
N LEU A 515 20.12 8.58 -24.71
CA LEU A 515 20.01 9.58 -25.78
C LEU A 515 20.56 9.07 -27.11
N GLU A 516 21.78 8.50 -27.09
CA GLU A 516 22.43 7.92 -28.26
C GLU A 516 21.51 6.88 -28.90
N ARG A 517 21.02 5.91 -28.12
CA ARG A 517 20.08 4.88 -28.61
C ARG A 517 18.82 5.48 -29.21
N ARG A 518 18.25 6.51 -28.58
CA ARG A 518 17.00 7.13 -29.01
C ARG A 518 17.17 7.93 -30.31
N LEU A 519 18.30 8.62 -30.46
CA LEU A 519 18.59 9.46 -31.63
C LEU A 519 19.07 8.64 -32.82
N THR A 520 19.62 7.44 -32.60
CA THR A 520 20.04 6.53 -33.69
C THR A 520 18.99 5.49 -34.07
N SER A 521 17.96 5.27 -33.24
CA SER A 521 16.90 4.31 -33.56
C SER A 521 15.92 4.88 -34.59
N PRO A 522 15.52 4.10 -35.62
CA PRO A 522 14.51 4.54 -36.57
C PRO A 522 13.16 4.72 -35.86
N VAL A 523 12.58 5.91 -36.01
CA VAL A 523 11.23 6.22 -35.52
C VAL A 523 10.21 5.46 -36.39
N ALA A 524 9.19 4.87 -35.77
CA ALA A 524 8.14 4.18 -36.51
C ALA A 524 7.47 5.13 -37.54
N PRO A 525 6.96 4.63 -38.68
CA PRO A 525 6.08 5.40 -39.57
C PRO A 525 4.84 5.93 -38.85
N ARG A 526 4.28 7.05 -39.33
CA ARG A 526 3.05 7.63 -38.74
C ARG A 526 1.86 6.68 -38.81
N GLY A 527 1.69 5.97 -39.93
CA GLY A 527 0.61 4.98 -40.11
C GLY A 527 0.68 3.83 -39.10
N THR A 528 1.87 3.25 -38.88
CA THR A 528 2.05 2.19 -37.87
C THR A 528 1.81 2.68 -36.46
N ALA A 529 2.15 3.93 -36.15
CA ALA A 529 1.89 4.53 -34.84
C ALA A 529 0.39 4.77 -34.60
N LEU A 530 -0.34 5.27 -35.60
CA LEU A 530 -1.79 5.46 -35.51
C LEU A 530 -2.51 4.12 -35.32
N ALA A 531 -2.16 3.10 -36.13
CA ALA A 531 -2.73 1.76 -35.99
C ALA A 531 -2.48 1.17 -34.59
N THR A 532 -1.25 1.35 -34.06
CA THR A 532 -0.90 0.91 -32.70
C THR A 532 -1.75 1.63 -31.64
N LEU A 533 -1.94 2.94 -31.77
CA LEU A 533 -2.78 3.74 -30.86
C LEU A 533 -4.24 3.28 -30.89
N CYS A 534 -4.79 2.98 -32.07
CA CYS A 534 -6.15 2.47 -32.20
C CYS A 534 -6.32 1.11 -31.51
N VAL A 535 -5.41 0.16 -31.75
CA VAL A 535 -5.45 -1.17 -31.09
C VAL A 535 -5.35 -1.01 -29.57
N TYR A 536 -4.43 -0.15 -29.11
CA TYR A 536 -4.23 0.09 -27.70
C TYR A 536 -5.44 0.78 -27.02
N ALA A 537 -6.09 1.72 -27.72
CA ALA A 537 -7.32 2.35 -27.23
C ALA A 537 -8.50 1.37 -27.12
N VAL A 538 -8.64 0.44 -28.07
CA VAL A 538 -9.66 -0.63 -28.01
C VAL A 538 -9.40 -1.57 -26.83
N LEU A 539 -8.14 -1.93 -26.59
CA LEU A 539 -7.78 -2.77 -25.45
C LEU A 539 -8.12 -2.08 -24.12
N LEU A 540 -7.75 -0.81 -23.96
CA LEU A 540 -8.03 -0.05 -22.74
C LEU A 540 -9.52 0.27 -22.53
N SER A 541 -10.33 0.33 -23.59
CA SER A 541 -11.78 0.54 -23.48
C SER A 541 -12.57 -0.75 -23.28
N SER A 542 -11.94 -1.92 -23.46
CA SER A 542 -12.63 -3.21 -23.34
C SER A 542 -13.22 -3.52 -21.95
N PRO A 543 -12.68 -3.05 -20.79
CA PRO A 543 -13.37 -3.17 -19.50
C PRO A 543 -14.71 -2.44 -19.46
N VAL A 544 -14.77 -1.23 -20.02
CA VAL A 544 -16.00 -0.42 -20.08
C VAL A 544 -17.02 -1.09 -21.00
N LEU A 545 -16.56 -1.61 -22.14
CA LEU A 545 -17.41 -2.34 -23.07
C LEU A 545 -17.97 -3.62 -22.43
N ALA A 546 -17.10 -4.44 -21.80
CA ALA A 546 -17.47 -5.66 -21.11
C ALA A 546 -18.46 -5.39 -19.97
N GLY A 547 -18.19 -4.37 -19.14
CA GLY A 547 -19.13 -3.92 -18.11
C GLY A 547 -20.48 -3.52 -18.70
N SER A 548 -20.50 -2.75 -19.79
CA SER A 548 -21.75 -2.31 -20.44
C SER A 548 -22.57 -3.45 -21.07
N VAL A 549 -21.91 -4.53 -21.50
CA VAL A 549 -22.56 -5.73 -22.05
C VAL A 549 -23.07 -6.60 -20.90
N TYR A 550 -22.29 -6.75 -19.83
CA TYR A 550 -22.71 -7.47 -18.63
C TYR A 550 -23.95 -6.83 -17.99
N LEU A 551 -23.94 -5.50 -17.81
CA LEU A 551 -25.08 -4.74 -17.28
C LEU A 551 -26.35 -4.86 -18.12
N ARG A 552 -26.21 -5.12 -19.43
CA ARG A 552 -27.35 -5.31 -20.33
C ARG A 552 -27.89 -6.74 -20.34
N THR A 553 -27.11 -7.73 -19.89
CA THR A 553 -27.45 -9.15 -20.02
C THR A 553 -27.98 -9.78 -18.74
N GLN A 554 -27.63 -9.25 -17.55
CA GLN A 554 -27.95 -9.88 -16.27
C GLN A 554 -28.99 -9.12 -15.40
N GLY A 555 -29.58 -8.02 -15.88
CA GLY A 555 -30.41 -7.19 -15.00
C GLY A 555 -29.58 -6.59 -13.85
N THR A 556 -30.20 -5.77 -13.02
CA THR A 556 -29.56 -4.87 -12.04
C THR A 556 -28.99 -5.57 -10.79
N GLU A 557 -28.33 -6.72 -10.91
CA GLU A 557 -27.63 -7.37 -9.79
C GLU A 557 -26.16 -6.91 -9.69
N TYR A 558 -25.95 -5.63 -9.41
CA TYR A 558 -24.62 -5.10 -9.05
C TYR A 558 -24.02 -5.80 -7.81
N GLY A 559 -24.88 -6.38 -6.96
CA GLY A 559 -24.51 -7.03 -5.71
C GLY A 559 -23.61 -8.26 -5.88
N ALA A 560 -23.80 -9.07 -6.92
CA ALA A 560 -23.03 -10.32 -7.08
C ALA A 560 -21.55 -10.08 -7.41
N ILE A 561 -21.25 -9.10 -8.27
CA ILE A 561 -19.86 -8.73 -8.59
C ILE A 561 -19.23 -7.95 -7.44
N ALA A 562 -19.96 -7.02 -6.83
CA ALA A 562 -19.47 -6.27 -5.68
C ALA A 562 -19.17 -7.20 -4.50
N GLY A 563 -20.05 -8.18 -4.24
CA GLY A 563 -19.87 -9.25 -3.26
C GLY A 563 -18.65 -10.11 -3.59
N ALA A 564 -18.55 -10.64 -4.81
CA ALA A 564 -17.40 -11.45 -5.22
C ALA A 564 -16.06 -10.68 -5.16
N LEU A 565 -16.04 -9.38 -5.49
CA LEU A 565 -14.86 -8.53 -5.34
C LEU A 565 -14.53 -8.26 -3.87
N CYS A 566 -15.53 -8.12 -3.00
CA CYS A 566 -15.36 -7.97 -1.56
C CYS A 566 -14.80 -9.26 -0.93
N ASP A 567 -15.39 -10.42 -1.26
CA ASP A 567 -14.95 -11.74 -0.82
C ASP A 567 -13.51 -12.02 -1.29
N MET A 568 -13.19 -11.60 -2.52
CA MET A 568 -11.83 -11.67 -3.03
C MET A 568 -10.86 -10.76 -2.25
N ALA A 569 -11.25 -9.51 -1.95
CA ALA A 569 -10.41 -8.58 -1.20
C ALA A 569 -10.13 -9.06 0.23
N LEU A 570 -11.14 -9.64 0.89
CA LEU A 570 -11.02 -10.30 2.18
C LEU A 570 -10.06 -11.51 2.07
N ALA A 571 -10.32 -12.43 1.15
CA ALA A 571 -9.47 -13.61 0.92
C ALA A 571 -8.00 -13.26 0.59
N TRP A 572 -7.74 -12.11 -0.02
CA TRP A 572 -6.39 -11.62 -0.30
C TRP A 572 -5.65 -11.16 0.96
N ARG A 573 -6.33 -10.64 1.98
CA ARG A 573 -5.70 -10.20 3.23
C ARG A 573 -5.42 -11.35 4.20
N GLY A 574 -5.74 -12.60 3.82
CA GLY A 574 -5.77 -13.72 4.74
C GLY A 574 -6.86 -13.58 5.81
N GLU A 575 -7.73 -12.58 5.65
CA GLU A 575 -8.96 -12.40 6.39
C GLU A 575 -9.96 -13.31 5.68
N SER A 576 -10.33 -14.43 6.30
CA SER A 576 -11.49 -15.18 5.79
C SER A 576 -12.68 -14.22 5.73
N SER A 577 -13.55 -14.39 4.75
CA SER A 577 -14.94 -13.92 4.77
C SER A 577 -15.76 -14.55 5.91
N ALA A 578 -15.20 -14.63 7.11
CA ALA A 578 -15.99 -14.42 8.31
C ALA A 578 -16.24 -12.91 8.32
N THR A 579 -17.20 -12.36 7.60
CA THR A 579 -18.60 -12.80 7.65
C THR A 579 -19.37 -12.53 6.33
N ALA A 580 -19.24 -13.39 5.34
CA ALA A 580 -20.44 -13.90 4.70
C ALA A 580 -20.79 -15.14 5.53
N TRP A 581 -21.67 -14.95 6.51
CA TRP A 581 -22.02 -15.98 7.49
C TRP A 581 -22.70 -17.13 6.73
N GLU A 582 -21.94 -18.15 6.33
CA GLU A 582 -22.56 -19.42 5.94
C GLU A 582 -23.30 -19.94 7.19
N PRO A 583 -24.61 -20.21 7.11
CA PRO A 583 -25.34 -20.77 8.22
C PRO A 583 -24.64 -22.06 8.65
N PRO A 584 -24.34 -22.25 9.94
CA PRO A 584 -23.87 -23.55 10.41
C PRO A 584 -24.84 -24.63 9.96
N ASP A 585 -24.34 -25.79 9.52
CA ASP A 585 -25.19 -26.94 9.16
C ASP A 585 -25.71 -27.59 10.44
N TRP A 586 -26.65 -26.90 11.07
CA TRP A 586 -27.23 -27.26 12.35
C TRP A 586 -27.83 -28.66 12.32
N ASP A 587 -28.44 -29.06 11.20
CA ASP A 587 -29.05 -30.39 11.07
C ASP A 587 -27.99 -31.50 11.14
N ARG A 588 -26.84 -31.29 10.51
CA ARG A 588 -25.71 -32.23 10.60
C ARG A 588 -25.09 -32.25 11.99
N GLU A 589 -24.80 -31.10 12.59
CA GLU A 589 -24.19 -31.03 13.92
C GLU A 589 -25.09 -31.65 15.01
N ILE A 590 -26.39 -31.37 14.94
CA ILE A 590 -27.39 -32.01 15.82
C ILE A 590 -27.46 -33.51 15.57
N ALA A 591 -27.32 -34.00 14.34
CA ALA A 591 -27.32 -35.43 14.04
C ALA A 591 -26.06 -36.15 14.55
N GLU A 592 -24.90 -35.49 14.48
CA GLU A 592 -23.60 -36.04 14.91
C GLU A 592 -23.40 -35.98 16.45
N ALA A 593 -24.20 -35.19 17.15
CA ALA A 593 -24.09 -35.03 18.61
C ALA A 593 -24.44 -36.32 19.38
N ARG A 594 -23.41 -36.81 20.10
CA ARG A 594 -23.39 -38.13 20.77
C ARG A 594 -24.28 -38.22 22.01
N THR A 595 -24.55 -37.10 22.68
CA THR A 595 -25.35 -37.06 23.91
C THR A 595 -26.66 -36.31 23.69
N GLU A 596 -27.70 -36.68 24.44
CA GLU A 596 -28.97 -35.94 24.42
C GLU A 596 -28.80 -34.50 24.92
N ASP A 597 -27.82 -34.25 25.80
CA ASP A 597 -27.50 -32.93 26.30
C ASP A 597 -26.89 -32.02 25.21
N ALA A 598 -25.86 -32.51 24.50
CA ALA A 598 -25.26 -31.78 23.39
C ALA A 598 -26.28 -31.54 22.26
N ARG A 599 -27.15 -32.51 21.98
CA ARG A 599 -28.24 -32.33 21.01
C ARG A 599 -29.24 -31.25 21.43
N PHE A 600 -29.52 -31.14 22.73
CA PHE A 600 -30.39 -30.07 23.24
C PHE A 600 -29.71 -28.70 23.11
N ALA A 601 -28.45 -28.58 23.55
CA ALA A 601 -27.68 -27.34 23.48
C ALA A 601 -27.55 -26.82 22.02
N LEU A 602 -27.18 -27.69 21.08
CA LEU A 602 -27.07 -27.33 19.66
C LEU A 602 -28.41 -26.90 19.05
N ARG A 603 -29.54 -27.47 19.50
CA ARG A 603 -30.87 -27.02 19.04
C ARG A 603 -31.23 -25.65 19.56
N ILE A 604 -30.81 -25.34 20.78
CA ILE A 604 -31.00 -24.03 21.38
C ILE A 604 -30.14 -23.00 20.63
N GLU A 605 -28.87 -23.30 20.40
CA GLU A 605 -27.93 -22.46 19.67
C GLU A 605 -28.38 -22.22 18.21
N ALA A 606 -28.81 -23.27 17.51
CA ALA A 606 -29.42 -23.15 16.19
C ALA A 606 -30.64 -22.24 16.19
N GLY A 607 -31.51 -22.39 17.18
CA GLY A 607 -32.70 -21.54 17.31
C GLY A 607 -32.35 -20.08 17.57
N ASP A 608 -31.37 -19.81 18.45
CA ASP A 608 -30.88 -18.46 18.75
C ASP A 608 -30.22 -17.84 17.50
N TRP A 609 -29.46 -18.61 16.73
CA TRP A 609 -28.86 -18.20 15.46
C TRP A 609 -29.91 -17.77 14.41
N TYR A 610 -30.93 -18.60 14.19
CA TYR A 610 -32.00 -18.28 13.23
C TYR A 610 -32.86 -17.11 13.73
N TYR A 611 -33.04 -16.97 15.05
CA TYR A 611 -33.73 -15.84 15.64
C TYR A 611 -32.99 -14.53 15.37
N ASP A 612 -31.67 -14.52 15.57
CA ASP A 612 -30.82 -13.35 15.32
C ASP A 612 -30.70 -13.02 13.83
N SER A 613 -30.93 -14.01 12.95
CA SER A 613 -31.01 -13.87 11.49
C SER A 613 -32.40 -13.49 10.97
N GLU A 614 -33.35 -13.15 11.86
CA GLU A 614 -34.75 -12.81 11.59
C GLU A 614 -35.61 -13.94 10.97
N ASP A 615 -35.10 -15.18 10.86
CA ASP A 615 -35.90 -16.36 10.49
C ASP A 615 -36.60 -16.96 11.72
N THR A 616 -37.63 -16.24 12.17
CA THR A 616 -38.44 -16.63 13.33
C THR A 616 -39.17 -17.95 13.15
N ALA A 617 -39.48 -18.36 11.91
CA ALA A 617 -40.18 -19.61 11.62
C ALA A 617 -39.28 -20.82 11.88
N THR A 618 -38.04 -20.78 11.38
CA THR A 618 -37.04 -21.83 11.59
C THR A 618 -36.59 -21.85 13.05
N ALA A 619 -36.35 -20.70 13.67
CA ALA A 619 -36.06 -20.60 15.10
C ALA A 619 -37.16 -21.24 15.97
N ALA A 620 -38.44 -20.96 15.68
CA ALA A 620 -39.56 -21.58 16.38
C ALA A 620 -39.62 -23.11 16.20
N ALA A 621 -39.17 -23.63 15.05
CA ALA A 621 -39.08 -25.08 14.84
C ALA A 621 -37.99 -25.70 15.73
N HIS A 622 -36.81 -25.08 15.82
CA HIS A 622 -35.72 -25.53 16.69
C HIS A 622 -36.10 -25.48 18.17
N TYR A 623 -36.71 -24.39 18.65
CA TYR A 623 -37.15 -24.29 20.05
C TYR A 623 -38.26 -25.29 20.40
N ARG A 624 -39.24 -25.53 19.51
CA ARG A 624 -40.26 -26.59 19.73
C ARG A 624 -39.63 -27.97 19.82
N ARG A 625 -38.63 -28.26 18.98
CA ARG A 625 -37.88 -29.52 19.01
C ARG A 625 -37.03 -29.64 20.27
N ALA A 626 -36.42 -28.55 20.74
CA ALA A 626 -35.69 -28.49 22.01
C ALA A 626 -36.62 -28.75 23.21
N PHE A 627 -37.80 -28.12 23.24
CA PHE A 627 -38.80 -28.36 24.29
C PHE A 627 -39.34 -29.79 24.27
N ALA A 628 -39.60 -30.36 23.09
CA ALA A 628 -39.99 -31.78 22.99
C ALA A 628 -38.90 -32.71 23.54
N GLN A 629 -37.63 -32.36 23.35
CA GLN A 629 -36.49 -33.10 23.87
C GLN A 629 -36.31 -32.92 25.38
N SER A 630 -36.61 -31.74 25.93
CA SER A 630 -36.56 -31.47 27.38
C SER A 630 -37.52 -32.37 28.19
N ARG A 631 -38.54 -32.96 27.54
CA ARG A 631 -39.45 -33.95 28.15
C ARG A 631 -38.79 -35.29 28.48
N ARG A 632 -37.61 -35.57 27.91
CA ARG A 632 -36.80 -36.76 28.22
C ARG A 632 -36.03 -36.62 29.53
N PHE A 633 -35.94 -35.40 30.04
CA PHE A 633 -35.31 -35.07 31.31
C PHE A 633 -36.38 -34.89 32.40
N PRO A 634 -36.00 -34.94 33.68
CA PRO A 634 -36.92 -34.72 34.79
C PRO A 634 -37.73 -33.42 34.65
N PRO A 635 -38.97 -33.35 35.17
CA PRO A 635 -39.83 -32.20 34.95
C PRO A 635 -39.31 -30.84 35.43
N GLY A 636 -38.43 -30.85 36.42
CA GLY A 636 -37.75 -29.65 36.93
C GLY A 636 -36.34 -29.47 36.37
N ASP A 637 -35.97 -30.02 35.21
CA ASP A 637 -34.65 -29.79 34.62
C ASP A 637 -34.56 -28.40 33.95
N ASP A 638 -33.45 -27.68 34.14
CA ASP A 638 -33.22 -26.33 33.58
C ASP A 638 -33.43 -26.25 32.07
N ARG A 639 -33.11 -27.32 31.34
CA ARG A 639 -33.33 -27.37 29.89
C ARG A 639 -34.79 -27.15 29.51
N ARG A 640 -35.72 -27.49 30.40
CA ARG A 640 -37.15 -27.21 30.17
C ARG A 640 -37.43 -25.71 30.30
N ALA A 641 -36.87 -25.06 31.31
CA ALA A 641 -36.96 -23.61 31.47
C ALA A 641 -36.30 -22.87 30.28
N ASP A 642 -35.11 -23.30 29.87
CA ASP A 642 -34.37 -22.73 28.73
C ASP A 642 -35.16 -22.79 27.42
N ALA A 643 -35.85 -23.90 27.17
CA ALA A 643 -36.68 -24.05 25.99
C ALA A 643 -37.98 -23.23 26.09
N LEU A 644 -38.57 -23.13 27.29
CA LEU A 644 -39.77 -22.32 27.54
C LEU A 644 -39.51 -20.82 27.32
N THR A 645 -38.41 -20.27 27.84
CA THR A 645 -38.04 -18.86 27.67
C THR A 645 -37.84 -18.50 26.20
N ARG A 646 -37.12 -19.34 25.44
CA ARG A 646 -36.91 -19.16 24.00
C ARG A 646 -38.18 -19.33 23.18
N MET A 647 -39.03 -20.29 23.54
CA MET A 647 -40.36 -20.41 22.94
C MET A 647 -41.27 -19.22 23.27
N ALA A 648 -41.09 -18.56 24.42
CA ALA A 648 -41.83 -17.36 24.77
C ALA A 648 -41.42 -16.17 23.87
N ARG A 649 -40.12 -16.02 23.57
CA ARG A 649 -39.60 -14.97 22.67
C ARG A 649 -40.23 -14.94 21.27
N ILE A 650 -40.67 -16.09 20.74
CA ILE A 650 -41.26 -16.19 19.38
C ILE A 650 -42.79 -16.34 19.40
N ALA A 651 -43.41 -16.50 20.57
CA ALA A 651 -44.86 -16.66 20.64
C ALA A 651 -45.59 -15.36 20.25
N GLN A 652 -46.61 -15.51 19.40
CA GLN A 652 -47.42 -14.37 18.93
C GLN A 652 -48.49 -13.95 19.94
N ASP A 653 -48.94 -14.87 20.80
CA ASP A 653 -49.98 -14.64 21.78
C ASP A 653 -49.37 -14.27 23.15
N VAL A 654 -49.67 -13.07 23.64
CA VAL A 654 -49.12 -12.51 24.89
C VAL A 654 -49.46 -13.39 26.10
N GLN A 655 -50.63 -14.03 26.10
CA GLN A 655 -51.03 -14.92 27.19
C GLN A 655 -50.12 -16.15 27.26
N THR A 656 -49.88 -16.80 26.12
CA THR A 656 -48.94 -17.91 25.98
C THR A 656 -47.50 -17.51 26.35
N VAL A 657 -47.06 -16.29 26.01
CA VAL A 657 -45.74 -15.76 26.39
C VAL A 657 -45.62 -15.71 27.91
N ARG A 658 -46.62 -15.12 28.60
CA ARG A 658 -46.64 -14.98 30.05
C ARG A 658 -46.66 -16.32 30.77
N GLU A 659 -47.46 -17.27 30.29
CA GLU A 659 -47.53 -18.63 30.84
C GLU A 659 -46.16 -19.31 30.77
N ARG A 660 -45.48 -19.25 29.62
CA ARG A 660 -44.15 -19.86 29.44
C ARG A 660 -43.09 -19.24 30.34
N TYR A 661 -43.08 -17.91 30.50
CA TYR A 661 -42.14 -17.27 31.43
C TYR A 661 -42.45 -17.60 32.89
N ARG A 662 -43.73 -17.71 33.29
CA ARG A 662 -44.09 -18.16 34.66
C ARG A 662 -43.66 -19.59 34.94
N ASP A 663 -43.86 -20.48 33.97
CA ASP A 663 -43.44 -21.89 34.09
C ASP A 663 -41.91 -22.01 34.17
N ALA A 664 -41.17 -21.24 33.35
CA ALA A 664 -39.72 -21.20 33.40
C ALA A 664 -39.19 -20.61 34.73
N LEU A 665 -39.81 -19.52 35.19
CA LEU A 665 -39.48 -18.86 36.47
C LEU A 665 -39.60 -19.84 37.64
N MET A 666 -40.70 -20.61 37.70
CA MET A 666 -40.91 -21.61 38.74
C MET A 666 -39.82 -22.68 38.75
N ILE A 667 -39.35 -23.11 37.58
CA ILE A 667 -38.26 -24.10 37.48
C ILE A 667 -36.94 -23.51 37.97
N TYR A 668 -36.57 -22.30 37.52
CA TYR A 668 -35.31 -21.67 37.96
C TYR A 668 -35.32 -21.36 39.45
N GLU A 669 -36.42 -20.86 40.01
CA GLU A 669 -36.55 -20.60 41.45
C GLU A 669 -36.40 -21.88 42.28
N LEU A 670 -36.97 -23.00 41.80
CA LEU A 670 -36.89 -24.29 42.49
C LEU A 670 -35.46 -24.85 42.49
N ASN A 671 -34.74 -24.72 41.38
CA ASN A 671 -33.44 -25.35 41.19
C ASN A 671 -32.27 -24.53 41.76
N HIS A 672 -32.34 -23.21 41.62
CA HIS A 672 -31.21 -22.31 41.94
C HIS A 672 -31.52 -21.32 43.05
N GLY A 673 -32.78 -21.25 43.47
CA GLY A 673 -33.26 -20.32 44.48
C GLY A 673 -33.78 -19.00 43.92
N PRO A 674 -34.46 -18.19 44.76
CA PRO A 674 -35.14 -16.97 44.34
C PRO A 674 -34.21 -15.80 43.98
N GLU A 675 -32.92 -15.92 44.31
CA GLU A 675 -31.87 -14.90 44.10
C GLU A 675 -30.93 -15.23 42.93
N ASP A 676 -31.26 -16.23 42.09
CA ASP A 676 -30.44 -16.58 40.92
C ASP A 676 -30.61 -15.58 39.77
N VAL A 677 -29.55 -15.33 39.01
CA VAL A 677 -29.56 -14.37 37.88
C VAL A 677 -30.57 -14.74 36.79
N ARG A 678 -30.85 -16.03 36.56
CA ARG A 678 -31.87 -16.48 35.58
C ARG A 678 -33.29 -16.14 36.02
N VAL A 679 -33.52 -16.06 37.34
CA VAL A 679 -34.78 -15.56 37.89
C VAL A 679 -34.93 -14.08 37.55
N ALA A 680 -33.89 -13.27 37.75
CA ALA A 680 -33.91 -11.85 37.37
C ALA A 680 -34.20 -11.64 35.86
N GLU A 681 -33.51 -12.37 34.98
CA GLU A 681 -33.72 -12.31 33.53
C GLU A 681 -35.14 -12.72 33.10
N THR A 682 -35.68 -13.75 33.74
CA THR A 682 -37.04 -14.23 33.45
C THR A 682 -38.10 -13.27 33.98
N LEU A 683 -37.88 -12.66 35.15
CA LEU A 683 -38.75 -11.63 35.72
C LEU A 683 -38.80 -10.38 34.84
N GLU A 684 -37.66 -9.91 34.33
CA GLU A 684 -37.58 -8.79 33.38
C GLU A 684 -38.33 -9.12 32.08
N SER A 685 -38.09 -10.30 31.52
CA SER A 685 -38.73 -10.74 30.28
C SER A 685 -40.23 -10.89 30.44
N LEU A 686 -40.71 -11.35 31.61
CA LEU A 686 -42.12 -11.42 31.95
C LEU A 686 -42.72 -10.01 32.13
N ALA A 687 -42.04 -9.11 32.83
CA ALA A 687 -42.50 -7.76 33.07
C ALA A 687 -42.74 -6.99 31.78
N VAL A 688 -41.85 -7.14 30.79
CA VAL A 688 -41.95 -6.46 29.48
C VAL A 688 -43.18 -6.90 28.67
N THR A 689 -43.81 -8.03 29.02
CA THR A 689 -45.06 -8.46 28.37
C THR A 689 -46.29 -7.68 28.82
N TYR A 690 -46.20 -6.91 29.90
CA TYR A 690 -47.30 -6.10 30.42
C TYR A 690 -47.32 -4.73 29.73
N PRO A 691 -48.50 -4.11 29.56
CA PRO A 691 -48.56 -2.73 29.08
C PRO A 691 -47.91 -1.79 30.13
N PRO A 692 -47.38 -0.63 29.73
CA PRO A 692 -46.67 0.28 30.64
C PRO A 692 -47.52 0.79 31.81
N GLN A 693 -48.86 0.79 31.67
CA GLN A 693 -49.79 1.20 32.72
C GLN A 693 -50.08 0.07 33.74
N ALA A 694 -49.56 -1.15 33.53
CA ALA A 694 -49.76 -2.27 34.43
C ALA A 694 -48.86 -2.18 35.66
N TRP A 695 -49.48 -2.00 36.82
CA TRP A 695 -48.78 -1.99 38.10
C TRP A 695 -48.15 -3.34 38.43
N GLU A 696 -48.62 -4.44 37.82
CA GLU A 696 -48.11 -5.79 37.98
C GLU A 696 -46.65 -5.95 37.50
N ALA A 697 -46.17 -5.08 36.61
CA ALA A 697 -44.82 -5.13 36.07
C ALA A 697 -43.76 -4.60 37.08
N LEU A 698 -44.13 -3.64 37.92
CA LEU A 698 -43.22 -2.99 38.87
C LEU A 698 -42.58 -3.96 39.88
N PRO A 699 -43.34 -4.79 40.63
CA PRO A 699 -42.73 -5.68 41.61
C PRO A 699 -41.82 -6.73 40.96
N LEU A 700 -42.06 -7.09 39.69
CA LEU A 700 -41.20 -8.00 38.94
C LEU A 700 -39.85 -7.34 38.62
N LEU A 701 -39.87 -6.08 38.15
CA LEU A 701 -38.69 -5.31 37.80
C LEU A 701 -37.89 -4.90 39.04
N GLU A 702 -38.55 -4.49 40.12
CA GLU A 702 -37.91 -4.16 41.40
C GLU A 702 -37.20 -5.39 41.99
N ARG A 703 -37.85 -6.56 41.94
CA ARG A 703 -37.23 -7.81 42.38
C ARG A 703 -36.05 -8.20 41.50
N ALA A 704 -36.19 -8.12 40.18
CA ALA A 704 -35.08 -8.41 39.26
C ALA A 704 -33.88 -7.50 39.48
N LEU A 705 -34.12 -6.19 39.70
CA LEU A 705 -33.09 -5.22 40.02
C LEU A 705 -32.39 -5.56 41.34
N ALA A 706 -33.15 -5.87 42.41
CA ALA A 706 -32.59 -6.25 43.71
C ALA A 706 -31.69 -7.50 43.61
N ILE A 707 -32.11 -8.52 42.84
CA ILE A 707 -31.30 -9.72 42.60
C ILE A 707 -29.98 -9.35 41.92
N ARG A 708 -30.02 -8.52 40.86
CA ARG A 708 -28.81 -8.09 40.15
C ARG A 708 -27.87 -7.28 41.03
N GLU A 709 -28.39 -6.43 41.91
CA GLU A 709 -27.60 -5.63 42.85
C GLU A 709 -26.93 -6.48 43.93
N ALA A 710 -27.55 -7.60 44.31
CA ALA A 710 -27.03 -8.52 45.32
C ALA A 710 -25.93 -9.47 44.79
N LEU A 711 -25.65 -9.45 43.48
CA LEU A 711 -24.59 -10.29 42.89
C LEU A 711 -23.20 -9.83 43.40
N PRO A 712 -22.22 -10.76 43.56
CA PRO A 712 -20.88 -10.42 44.04
C PRO A 712 -20.14 -9.40 43.15
N ASP A 713 -20.37 -9.47 41.84
CA ASP A 713 -19.82 -8.57 40.83
C ASP A 713 -20.97 -8.14 39.90
N PRO A 714 -21.76 -7.11 40.28
CA PRO A 714 -22.93 -6.72 39.51
C PRO A 714 -22.52 -6.03 38.21
N ASP A 715 -23.03 -6.51 37.08
CA ASP A 715 -22.79 -5.90 35.76
C ASP A 715 -23.48 -4.53 35.66
N PRO A 716 -22.72 -3.42 35.56
CA PRO A 716 -23.29 -2.08 35.48
C PRO A 716 -24.21 -1.88 34.27
N MET A 717 -23.94 -2.53 33.13
CA MET A 717 -24.76 -2.41 31.92
C MET A 717 -26.13 -3.06 32.09
N ARG A 718 -26.18 -4.22 32.75
CA ARG A 718 -27.44 -4.92 33.05
C ARG A 718 -28.26 -4.16 34.08
N LEU A 719 -27.62 -3.63 35.11
CA LEU A 719 -28.27 -2.76 36.09
C LEU A 719 -28.84 -1.49 35.45
N GLY A 720 -28.07 -0.80 34.59
CA GLY A 720 -28.55 0.39 33.89
C GLY A 720 -29.74 0.10 32.94
N THR A 721 -29.74 -1.06 32.28
CA THR A 721 -30.88 -1.51 31.45
C THR A 721 -32.12 -1.78 32.32
N ALA A 722 -31.96 -2.49 33.44
CA ALA A 722 -33.05 -2.76 34.37
C ALA A 722 -33.64 -1.46 34.96
N LEU A 723 -32.79 -0.50 35.33
CA LEU A 723 -33.21 0.83 35.80
C LEU A 723 -33.97 1.61 34.72
N SER A 724 -33.51 1.57 33.46
CA SER A 724 -34.23 2.22 32.34
C SER A 724 -35.60 1.58 32.10
N THR A 725 -35.71 0.25 32.18
CA THR A 725 -36.99 -0.45 32.02
C THR A 725 -37.91 -0.15 33.20
N LEU A 726 -37.40 -0.18 34.43
CA LEU A 726 -38.16 0.21 35.62
C LEU A 726 -38.68 1.64 35.52
N ALA A 727 -37.85 2.58 35.08
CA ALA A 727 -38.25 3.97 34.87
C ALA A 727 -39.42 4.10 33.86
N TYR A 728 -39.37 3.35 32.76
CA TYR A 728 -40.43 3.34 31.76
C TYR A 728 -41.78 2.87 32.32
N TYR A 729 -41.80 1.82 33.15
CA TYR A 729 -43.02 1.35 33.80
C TYR A 729 -43.45 2.26 34.96
N GLN A 730 -42.52 2.81 35.74
CA GLN A 730 -42.82 3.80 36.78
C GLN A 730 -43.50 5.04 36.20
N GLU A 731 -43.03 5.53 35.06
CA GLU A 731 -43.68 6.61 34.33
C GLU A 731 -45.08 6.20 33.83
N GLY A 732 -45.21 5.01 33.24
CA GLY A 732 -46.46 4.49 32.68
C GLY A 732 -47.58 4.33 33.72
N VAL A 733 -47.25 4.00 34.96
CA VAL A 733 -48.23 3.95 36.07
C VAL A 733 -48.49 5.32 36.73
N GLY A 734 -47.85 6.40 36.24
CA GLY A 734 -48.02 7.75 36.76
C GLY A 734 -47.11 8.12 37.93
N ASN A 735 -45.94 7.48 38.08
CA ASN A 735 -44.92 7.81 39.08
C ASN A 735 -43.65 8.41 38.44
N PRO A 736 -43.70 9.67 37.96
CA PRO A 736 -42.59 10.31 37.28
C PRO A 736 -41.40 10.60 38.20
N MET A 737 -41.63 10.80 39.50
CA MET A 737 -40.54 11.04 40.45
C MET A 737 -39.65 9.80 40.60
N ALA A 738 -40.26 8.62 40.72
CA ALA A 738 -39.51 7.38 40.77
C ALA A 738 -38.81 7.09 39.44
N ALA A 739 -39.48 7.35 38.31
CA ALA A 739 -38.90 7.18 36.98
C ALA A 739 -37.64 8.05 36.78
N GLN A 740 -37.71 9.33 37.16
CA GLN A 740 -36.57 10.23 37.11
C GLN A 740 -35.42 9.74 38.00
N ALA A 741 -35.72 9.35 39.25
CA ALA A 741 -34.71 8.84 40.17
C ALA A 741 -34.01 7.58 39.63
N SER A 742 -34.76 6.67 38.99
CA SER A 742 -34.20 5.46 38.34
C SER A 742 -33.26 5.81 37.18
N LEU A 743 -33.62 6.81 36.36
CA LEU A 743 -32.78 7.28 35.24
C LEU A 743 -31.53 8.06 35.72
N GLU A 744 -31.65 8.85 36.78
CA GLU A 744 -30.51 9.54 37.40
C GLU A 744 -29.52 8.53 38.01
N ARG A 745 -30.04 7.48 38.67
CA ARG A 745 -29.23 6.38 39.17
C ARG A 745 -28.52 5.62 38.06
N MET A 746 -29.18 5.38 36.93
CA MET A 746 -28.56 4.79 35.73
C MET A 746 -27.41 5.67 35.22
N LEU A 747 -27.60 7.00 35.18
CA LEU A 747 -26.56 7.93 34.74
C LEU A 747 -25.36 7.94 35.69
N GLU A 748 -25.59 7.91 37.01
CA GLU A 748 -24.53 7.85 38.01
C GLU A 748 -23.73 6.55 37.90
N LEU A 749 -24.43 5.41 37.79
CA LEU A 749 -23.80 4.11 37.57
C LEU A 749 -22.87 4.09 36.34
N TYR A 750 -23.31 4.67 35.22
CA TYR A 750 -22.50 4.72 34.02
C TYR A 750 -21.34 5.73 34.08
N ARG A 751 -21.41 6.75 34.95
CA ARG A 751 -20.30 7.70 35.16
C ARG A 751 -19.14 7.08 35.92
N GLU A 752 -19.38 6.03 36.70
CA GLU A 752 -18.35 5.30 37.43
C GLU A 752 -17.54 4.36 36.53
N LEU A 753 -17.98 4.13 35.30
CA LEU A 753 -17.27 3.30 34.32
C LEU A 753 -15.97 3.98 33.84
N PRO A 754 -14.88 3.22 33.61
CA PRO A 754 -13.62 3.75 33.10
C PRO A 754 -13.78 4.48 31.76
N ALA A 755 -13.11 5.64 31.62
CA ALA A 755 -13.18 6.47 30.41
C ALA A 755 -12.52 5.84 29.16
N GLU A 756 -11.67 4.84 29.37
CA GLU A 756 -10.96 4.08 28.31
C GLU A 756 -11.80 2.93 27.76
N GLU A 757 -12.96 2.64 28.38
CA GLU A 757 -13.93 1.62 27.97
C GLU A 757 -15.14 2.26 27.25
N TYR A 758 -16.20 1.50 27.00
CA TYR A 758 -17.48 1.97 26.45
C TYR A 758 -18.25 2.97 27.34
N GLY A 759 -17.67 3.43 28.46
CA GLY A 759 -18.31 4.31 29.46
C GLY A 759 -18.97 5.57 28.88
N PRO A 760 -18.29 6.37 28.05
CA PRO A 760 -18.90 7.58 27.47
C PRO A 760 -20.06 7.31 26.52
N HIS A 761 -20.11 6.13 25.88
CA HIS A 761 -21.26 5.71 25.08
C HIS A 761 -22.49 5.50 25.96
N PHE A 762 -22.33 4.80 27.08
CA PHE A 762 -23.42 4.52 28.01
C PHE A 762 -23.88 5.76 28.78
N VAL A 763 -22.94 6.62 29.22
CA VAL A 763 -23.26 7.92 29.82
C VAL A 763 -24.07 8.78 28.85
N GLY A 764 -23.67 8.82 27.58
CA GLY A 764 -24.43 9.49 26.53
C GLY A 764 -25.84 8.92 26.39
N ALA A 765 -26.00 7.59 26.34
CA ALA A 765 -27.29 6.93 26.22
C ALA A 765 -28.22 7.21 27.42
N ALA A 766 -27.69 7.24 28.66
CA ALA A 766 -28.45 7.59 29.86
C ALA A 766 -28.91 9.06 29.83
N MET A 767 -28.05 9.99 29.41
CA MET A 767 -28.44 11.39 29.20
C MET A 767 -29.58 11.50 28.18
N GLN A 768 -29.53 10.76 27.07
CA GLN A 768 -30.61 10.76 26.09
C GLN A 768 -31.92 10.18 26.65
N ARG A 769 -31.88 9.21 27.57
CA ARG A 769 -33.09 8.68 28.24
C ARG A 769 -33.72 9.74 29.14
N LEU A 770 -32.94 10.44 29.97
CA LEU A 770 -33.40 11.59 30.76
C LEU A 770 -33.95 12.70 29.88
N ALA A 771 -33.28 12.99 28.76
CA ALA A 771 -33.73 14.00 27.83
C ALA A 771 -35.09 13.68 27.20
N ARG A 772 -35.32 12.41 26.80
CA ARG A 772 -36.64 11.95 26.32
C ARG A 772 -37.70 12.01 27.41
N PHE A 773 -37.37 11.62 28.64
CA PHE A 773 -38.27 11.70 29.78
C PHE A 773 -38.74 13.14 30.04
N HIS A 774 -37.82 14.11 30.06
CA HIS A 774 -38.19 15.53 30.20
C HIS A 774 -38.98 16.05 28.99
N ALA A 775 -38.58 15.69 27.76
CA ALA A 775 -39.27 16.10 26.54
C ALA A 775 -40.71 15.57 26.45
N GLY A 776 -40.97 14.34 26.89
CA GLY A 776 -42.32 13.75 26.95
C GLY A 776 -43.26 14.48 27.91
N ARG A 777 -42.70 15.30 28.81
CA ARG A 777 -43.44 16.13 29.78
C ARG A 777 -43.39 17.61 29.44
N GLU A 778 -42.99 17.95 28.21
CA GLU A 778 -42.84 19.33 27.71
C GLU A 778 -41.84 20.18 28.52
N GLN A 779 -40.94 19.54 29.27
CA GLN A 779 -39.84 20.17 30.00
C GLN A 779 -38.65 20.36 29.06
N TYR A 780 -38.85 21.19 28.04
CA TYR A 780 -37.92 21.34 26.92
C TYR A 780 -36.55 21.91 27.31
N THR A 781 -36.49 22.76 28.34
CA THR A 781 -35.24 23.35 28.83
C THR A 781 -34.32 22.28 29.42
N GLU A 782 -34.86 21.41 30.28
CA GLU A 782 -34.15 20.30 30.90
C GLU A 782 -33.79 19.24 29.85
N ALA A 783 -34.72 18.92 28.94
CA ALA A 783 -34.48 18.00 27.83
C ALA A 783 -33.32 18.49 26.94
N GLU A 784 -33.31 19.77 26.59
CA GLU A 784 -32.25 20.38 25.80
C GLU A 784 -30.89 20.27 26.49
N ALA A 785 -30.81 20.58 27.79
CA ALA A 785 -29.56 20.50 28.54
C ALA A 785 -28.94 19.08 28.46
N TYR A 786 -29.76 18.03 28.64
CA TYR A 786 -29.29 16.65 28.53
C TYR A 786 -28.91 16.24 27.10
N TRP A 787 -29.68 16.66 26.09
CA TRP A 787 -29.34 16.40 24.68
C TRP A 787 -28.05 17.10 24.24
N GLN A 788 -27.82 18.35 24.66
CA GLN A 788 -26.59 19.09 24.37
C GLN A 788 -25.38 18.47 25.08
N ALA A 789 -25.53 18.04 26.34
CA ALA A 789 -24.48 17.34 27.07
C ALA A 789 -24.10 16.02 26.40
N SER A 790 -25.11 15.23 25.99
CA SER A 790 -24.90 13.99 25.24
C SER A 790 -24.21 14.22 23.89
N LEU A 791 -24.65 15.24 23.13
CA LEU A 791 -24.04 15.61 21.85
C LEU A 791 -22.57 16.00 22.02
N SER A 792 -22.27 16.83 23.02
CA SER A 792 -20.91 17.29 23.32
C SER A 792 -20.00 16.12 23.69
N LEU A 793 -20.50 15.16 24.47
CA LEU A 793 -19.79 13.96 24.85
C LEU A 793 -19.42 13.12 23.62
N TYR A 794 -20.39 12.85 22.74
CA TYR A 794 -20.13 12.06 21.53
C TYR A 794 -19.17 12.77 20.56
N GLN A 795 -19.27 14.09 20.42
CA GLN A 795 -18.38 14.87 19.54
C GLN A 795 -16.92 14.89 20.01
N GLN A 796 -16.66 14.79 21.32
CA GLN A 796 -15.31 14.77 21.87
C GLN A 796 -14.56 13.44 21.65
N GLN A 797 -15.28 12.36 21.33
CA GLN A 797 -14.72 11.01 21.18
C GLN A 797 -14.48 10.58 19.71
N ASP A 798 -14.84 11.40 18.74
CA ASP A 798 -15.02 10.93 17.36
C ASP A 798 -13.70 10.85 16.55
N GLU A 799 -13.02 9.71 16.61
CA GLU A 799 -12.11 9.21 15.57
C GLU A 799 -12.69 8.02 14.76
N GLY A 800 -14.00 7.69 14.84
CA GLY A 800 -14.62 6.90 13.76
C GLY A 800 -15.71 5.85 14.05
N SER A 801 -16.24 5.69 15.27
CA SER A 801 -17.14 4.55 15.58
C SER A 801 -18.61 4.91 15.88
N THR A 802 -18.94 6.14 16.29
CA THR A 802 -20.29 6.48 16.81
C THR A 802 -20.98 7.65 16.09
N ARG A 803 -21.15 7.55 14.76
CA ARG A 803 -21.82 8.60 13.96
C ARG A 803 -23.36 8.66 14.12
N HIS A 804 -24.00 7.53 14.48
CA HIS A 804 -25.46 7.44 14.64
C HIS A 804 -26.02 8.16 15.89
N PRO A 805 -25.40 8.08 17.09
CA PRO A 805 -25.88 8.81 18.28
C PRO A 805 -25.81 10.35 18.15
N VAL A 806 -24.85 10.87 17.38
CA VAL A 806 -24.70 12.31 17.09
C VAL A 806 -25.88 12.82 16.26
N ALA A 807 -26.21 12.12 15.17
CA ALA A 807 -27.34 12.48 14.32
C ALA A 807 -28.67 12.43 15.08
N SER A 808 -28.88 11.41 15.92
CA SER A 808 -30.08 11.29 16.77
C SER A 808 -30.21 12.46 17.76
N ALA A 809 -29.12 12.86 18.42
CA ALA A 809 -29.14 14.00 19.33
C ALA A 809 -29.41 15.33 18.60
N GLN A 810 -28.84 15.52 17.42
CA GLN A 810 -29.11 16.69 16.59
C GLN A 810 -30.57 16.74 16.14
N THR A 811 -31.14 15.63 15.68
CA THR A 811 -32.57 15.55 15.32
C THR A 811 -33.47 15.90 16.52
N ALA A 812 -33.19 15.34 17.69
CA ALA A 812 -33.99 15.63 18.89
C ALA A 812 -33.93 17.11 19.30
N LEU A 813 -32.75 17.73 19.25
CA LEU A 813 -32.59 19.17 19.49
C LEU A 813 -33.34 20.01 18.46
N GLY A 814 -33.34 19.60 17.19
CA GLY A 814 -34.14 20.25 16.15
C GLY A 814 -35.64 20.23 16.45
N TRP A 815 -36.16 19.09 16.87
CA TRP A 815 -37.57 18.97 17.25
C TRP A 815 -37.94 19.68 18.56
N ILE A 816 -37.02 19.78 19.52
CA ILE A 816 -37.22 20.64 20.71
C ILE A 816 -37.39 22.09 20.26
N ARG A 817 -36.56 22.57 19.33
CA ARG A 817 -36.68 23.93 18.78
C ARG A 817 -37.97 24.13 18.00
N MET A 818 -38.42 23.13 17.24
CA MET A 818 -39.76 23.17 16.60
C MET A 818 -40.88 23.30 17.64
N ALA A 819 -40.82 22.54 18.74
CA ALA A 819 -41.82 22.60 19.80
C ALA A 819 -41.80 23.94 20.59
N GLN A 820 -40.67 24.66 20.55
CA GLN A 820 -40.50 26.00 21.11
C GLN A 820 -40.87 27.14 20.14
N ASP A 821 -41.42 26.83 18.96
CA ASP A 821 -41.75 27.79 17.90
C ASP A 821 -40.52 28.53 17.33
N GLU A 822 -39.37 27.84 17.27
CA GLU A 822 -38.10 28.35 16.72
C GLU A 822 -37.63 27.54 15.48
N PRO A 823 -38.38 27.56 14.36
CA PRO A 823 -38.08 26.73 13.19
C PRO A 823 -36.75 27.07 12.49
N GLU A 824 -36.27 28.31 12.54
CA GLU A 824 -34.96 28.70 12.00
C GLU A 824 -33.80 28.10 12.81
N ALA A 825 -33.97 27.95 14.12
CA ALA A 825 -32.99 27.28 14.98
C ALA A 825 -33.02 25.76 14.72
N ALA A 826 -34.22 25.19 14.52
CA ALA A 826 -34.40 23.79 14.17
C ALA A 826 -33.70 23.40 12.86
N LEU A 827 -33.76 24.25 11.83
CA LEU A 827 -33.06 24.02 10.55
C LEU A 827 -31.57 23.74 10.73
N ARG A 828 -30.88 24.47 11.61
CA ARG A 828 -29.44 24.27 11.86
C ARG A 828 -29.15 22.88 12.39
N TYR A 829 -29.98 22.40 13.30
CA TYR A 829 -29.86 21.08 13.88
C TYR A 829 -30.24 19.98 12.88
N PHE A 830 -31.29 20.16 12.08
CA PHE A 830 -31.66 19.20 11.05
C PHE A 830 -30.64 19.13 9.90
N GLU A 831 -30.03 20.26 9.52
CA GLU A 831 -28.91 20.26 8.58
C GLU A 831 -27.68 19.54 9.13
N ALA A 832 -27.37 19.76 10.42
CA ALA A 832 -26.28 19.05 11.08
C ALA A 832 -26.56 17.54 11.15
N ALA A 833 -27.79 17.14 11.49
CA ALA A 833 -28.23 15.74 11.50
C ALA A 833 -28.14 15.11 10.11
N LYS A 834 -28.60 15.81 9.07
CA LYS A 834 -28.45 15.40 7.67
C LYS A 834 -26.98 15.19 7.32
N ARG A 835 -26.09 16.14 7.62
CA ARG A 835 -24.65 16.01 7.34
C ARG A 835 -24.02 14.84 8.10
N SER A 836 -24.40 14.64 9.36
CA SER A 836 -23.93 13.49 10.16
C SER A 836 -24.38 12.16 9.54
N ASN A 837 -25.62 12.07 9.05
CA ASN A 837 -26.14 10.90 8.33
C ASN A 837 -25.48 10.73 6.95
N GLU A 838 -25.21 11.79 6.20
CA GLU A 838 -24.46 11.76 4.92
C GLU A 838 -23.00 11.34 5.13
N ASN A 839 -22.35 11.79 6.19
CA ASN A 839 -20.99 11.37 6.53
C ASN A 839 -20.96 9.92 7.02
N ALA A 840 -22.01 9.44 7.70
CA ALA A 840 -22.16 8.02 8.01
C ALA A 840 -22.35 7.19 6.72
N PHE A 841 -23.09 7.72 5.74
CA PHE A 841 -23.33 7.12 4.43
C PHE A 841 -22.05 6.92 3.60
N GLU A 842 -21.11 7.88 3.62
CA GLU A 842 -19.82 7.72 2.92
C GLU A 842 -18.89 6.66 3.55
N GLY A 843 -19.05 6.34 4.83
CA GLY A 843 -18.22 5.35 5.55
C GLY A 843 -18.70 3.90 5.45
N LEU A 844 -19.98 3.67 5.12
CA LEU A 844 -20.68 2.36 5.18
C LEU A 844 -21.11 1.85 3.79
N MET A 845 -20.36 2.23 2.74
CA MET A 845 -20.60 1.81 1.34
C MET A 845 -20.45 0.30 1.08
N SER A 846 -20.31 -0.53 2.12
CA SER A 846 -20.21 -2.00 2.06
C SER A 846 -21.49 -2.75 2.47
N ALA A 847 -22.54 -2.10 2.99
CA ALA A 847 -23.77 -2.79 3.41
C ALA A 847 -25.01 -2.18 2.74
N GLY A 848 -25.67 -2.96 1.87
CA GLY A 848 -26.89 -2.57 1.16
C GLY A 848 -28.09 -2.32 2.09
N GLY A 849 -29.03 -1.50 1.61
CA GLY A 849 -30.40 -1.36 2.12
C GLY A 849 -30.58 -0.47 3.37
N TRP A 850 -29.82 -0.69 4.43
CA TRP A 850 -30.08 -0.06 5.74
C TRP A 850 -29.80 1.46 5.79
N SER A 851 -28.97 1.97 4.87
CA SER A 851 -28.46 3.35 4.88
C SER A 851 -29.36 4.38 4.19
N THR A 852 -30.30 3.94 3.34
CA THR A 852 -31.25 4.82 2.63
C THR A 852 -32.44 5.22 3.52
N LEU A 853 -32.82 4.32 4.44
CA LEU A 853 -33.92 4.48 5.40
C LEU A 853 -33.64 5.50 6.52
N ALA A 854 -32.38 5.79 6.86
CA ALA A 854 -32.03 6.75 7.91
C ALA A 854 -31.95 8.21 7.42
N LEU A 855 -31.61 8.41 6.14
CA LEU A 855 -31.47 9.75 5.54
C LEU A 855 -32.83 10.34 5.10
N ALA A 856 -33.78 9.50 4.67
CA ALA A 856 -35.11 9.95 4.26
C ALA A 856 -35.88 10.67 5.41
N PRO A 857 -35.93 10.15 6.65
CA PRO A 857 -36.53 10.86 7.78
C PRO A 857 -35.86 12.22 8.07
N ALA A 858 -34.53 12.32 7.96
CA ALA A 858 -33.82 13.58 8.20
C ALA A 858 -34.13 14.64 7.10
N LEU A 859 -34.34 14.20 5.86
CA LEU A 859 -34.81 15.08 4.78
C LEU A 859 -36.27 15.48 4.98
N LEU A 860 -37.12 14.61 5.51
CA LEU A 860 -38.50 14.94 5.88
C LEU A 860 -38.56 15.92 7.06
N ASP A 861 -37.64 15.82 8.03
CA ASP A 861 -37.49 16.81 9.11
C ASP A 861 -37.17 18.22 8.53
N LEU A 862 -36.23 18.31 7.58
CA LEU A 862 -35.94 19.56 6.86
C LEU A 862 -37.12 20.05 6.03
N ALA A 863 -37.77 19.16 5.29
CA ALA A 863 -38.92 19.50 4.46
C ALA A 863 -40.08 20.06 5.31
N HIS A 864 -40.32 19.48 6.49
CA HIS A 864 -41.32 19.96 7.42
C HIS A 864 -40.94 21.33 8.01
N ALA A 865 -39.69 21.54 8.43
CA ALA A 865 -39.25 22.84 8.93
C ALA A 865 -39.39 23.96 7.87
N HIS A 866 -39.02 23.69 6.62
CA HIS A 866 -39.25 24.63 5.51
C HIS A 866 -40.74 24.87 5.23
N TRP A 867 -41.59 23.86 5.42
CA TRP A 867 -43.04 24.03 5.29
C TRP A 867 -43.61 24.95 6.37
N VAL A 868 -43.17 24.80 7.63
CA VAL A 868 -43.54 25.68 8.74
C VAL A 868 -43.05 27.12 8.54
N LEU A 869 -41.89 27.30 7.90
CA LEU A 869 -41.33 28.61 7.53
C LEU A 869 -41.98 29.26 6.29
N GLU A 870 -43.04 28.66 5.75
CA GLU A 870 -43.70 29.11 4.51
C GLU A 870 -42.74 29.17 3.29
N ASP A 871 -41.73 28.29 3.24
CA ASP A 871 -40.81 28.12 2.10
C ASP A 871 -41.18 26.87 1.27
N PRO A 872 -42.07 27.01 0.28
CA PRO A 872 -42.56 25.88 -0.51
C PRO A 872 -41.49 25.26 -1.41
N GLU A 873 -40.51 26.04 -1.86
CA GLU A 873 -39.42 25.54 -2.71
C GLU A 873 -38.47 24.67 -1.91
N GLY A 874 -38.10 25.12 -0.70
CA GLY A 874 -37.29 24.34 0.24
C GLY A 874 -38.00 23.05 0.68
N ALA A 875 -39.27 23.15 1.07
CA ALA A 875 -40.06 22.00 1.51
C ALA A 875 -40.18 20.93 0.42
N ARG A 876 -40.51 21.36 -0.81
CA ARG A 876 -40.65 20.47 -1.96
C ARG A 876 -39.32 19.82 -2.35
N ARG A 877 -38.22 20.59 -2.35
CA ARG A 877 -36.88 20.08 -2.70
C ARG A 877 -36.44 18.94 -1.80
N TYR A 878 -36.59 19.09 -0.48
CA TYR A 878 -36.19 18.04 0.46
C TYR A 878 -37.15 16.85 0.45
N TYR A 879 -38.45 17.10 0.28
CA TYR A 879 -39.46 16.06 0.10
C TYR A 879 -39.18 15.19 -1.13
N GLU A 880 -38.98 15.79 -2.31
CA GLU A 880 -38.69 15.05 -3.55
C GLU A 880 -37.42 14.22 -3.41
N ARG A 881 -36.40 14.77 -2.73
CA ARG A 881 -35.16 14.03 -2.45
C ARG A 881 -35.37 12.86 -1.49
N ALA A 882 -36.22 13.01 -0.46
CA ALA A 882 -36.57 11.92 0.44
C ALA A 882 -37.32 10.80 -0.30
N MET A 883 -38.26 11.14 -1.18
CA MET A 883 -39.01 10.17 -1.98
C MET A 883 -38.13 9.44 -2.98
N GLU A 884 -37.18 10.15 -3.62
CA GLU A 884 -36.19 9.53 -4.51
C GLU A 884 -35.35 8.48 -3.77
N LEU A 885 -34.99 8.74 -2.50
CA LEU A 885 -34.23 7.79 -1.69
C LEU A 885 -35.06 6.57 -1.29
N LEU A 886 -36.33 6.76 -0.90
CA LEU A 886 -37.23 5.63 -0.59
C LEU A 886 -37.47 4.75 -1.82
N ALA A 887 -37.66 5.36 -3.00
CA ALA A 887 -37.85 4.63 -4.25
C ALA A 887 -36.62 3.81 -4.66
N ARG A 888 -35.40 4.26 -4.32
CA ARG A 888 -34.16 3.48 -4.52
C ARG A 888 -34.03 2.29 -3.57
N ALA A 889 -34.77 2.29 -2.46
CA ALA A 889 -34.79 1.21 -1.48
C ALA A 889 -35.96 0.24 -1.71
N ASP A 890 -36.57 0.25 -2.91
CA ASP A 890 -37.76 -0.54 -3.27
C ASP A 890 -38.96 -0.36 -2.30
N GLN A 891 -39.02 0.76 -1.58
CA GLN A 891 -40.15 1.10 -0.72
C GLN A 891 -41.03 2.15 -1.39
N SER A 892 -42.32 1.82 -1.58
CA SER A 892 -43.31 2.78 -2.07
C SER A 892 -43.66 3.83 -1.01
N VAL A 893 -44.15 4.99 -1.46
CA VAL A 893 -44.62 6.05 -0.56
C VAL A 893 -45.79 5.56 0.30
N GLU A 894 -46.65 4.70 -0.26
CA GLU A 894 -47.75 4.05 0.44
C GLU A 894 -47.27 3.11 1.55
N GLU A 895 -46.27 2.29 1.28
CA GLU A 895 -45.69 1.38 2.29
C GLU A 895 -45.02 2.15 3.41
N TYR A 896 -44.31 3.24 3.08
CA TYR A 896 -43.68 4.10 4.08
C TYR A 896 -44.73 4.84 4.93
N LEU A 897 -45.78 5.39 4.30
CA LEU A 897 -46.87 6.05 5.01
C LEU A 897 -47.65 5.07 5.91
N ALA A 898 -47.94 3.87 5.42
CA ALA A 898 -48.56 2.82 6.22
C ALA A 898 -47.67 2.42 7.41
N ASP A 899 -46.35 2.42 7.23
CA ASP A 899 -45.41 2.17 8.32
C ASP A 899 -45.44 3.28 9.38
N LEU A 900 -45.45 4.55 8.97
CA LEU A 900 -45.62 5.69 9.87
C LEU A 900 -46.93 5.60 10.65
N GLU A 901 -48.05 5.28 9.99
CA GLU A 901 -49.36 5.15 10.62
C GLU A 901 -49.41 3.98 11.61
N ARG A 902 -48.77 2.84 11.30
CA ARG A 902 -48.62 1.73 12.26
C ARG A 902 -47.81 2.14 13.49
N ARG A 903 -46.70 2.86 13.31
CA ARG A 903 -45.88 3.37 14.42
C ARG A 903 -46.67 4.37 15.25
N LEU A 904 -47.44 5.25 14.62
CA LEU A 904 -48.28 6.23 15.30
C LEU A 904 -49.38 5.54 16.14
N ALA A 905 -50.03 4.51 15.60
CA ALA A 905 -51.00 3.69 16.33
C ALA A 905 -50.36 2.94 17.52
N ALA A 906 -49.10 2.52 17.43
CA ALA A 906 -48.37 1.95 18.56
C ALA A 906 -48.13 2.97 19.67
N TYR A 907 -47.97 4.25 19.31
CA TYR A 907 -47.76 5.35 20.27
C TYR A 907 -49.05 5.82 20.96
N GLU A 908 -50.23 5.51 20.44
CA GLU A 908 -51.51 5.78 21.13
C GLU A 908 -51.62 5.06 22.48
N TRP A 909 -50.79 4.04 22.74
CA TRP A 909 -50.81 3.22 23.95
C TRP A 909 -49.64 3.49 24.93
N THR A 910 -48.74 4.42 24.61
CA THR A 910 -47.55 4.72 25.41
C THR A 910 -47.50 6.18 25.85
N TRP A 911 -47.31 6.43 27.15
CA TRP A 911 -47.22 7.78 27.74
C TRP A 911 -45.98 8.60 27.33
N ASN A 912 -45.01 7.99 26.62
CA ASN A 912 -43.65 8.53 26.50
C ASN A 912 -43.29 8.90 25.06
N VAL A 913 -43.88 9.98 24.51
CA VAL A 913 -43.63 10.31 23.10
C VAL A 913 -44.02 11.73 22.66
N GLY A 914 -43.70 12.79 23.39
CA GLY A 914 -44.00 14.15 22.89
C GLY A 914 -43.39 14.41 21.50
N ILE A 915 -42.07 14.33 21.42
CA ILE A 915 -41.31 14.75 20.23
C ILE A 915 -41.35 13.74 19.08
N GLU A 916 -41.16 12.43 19.34
CA GLU A 916 -41.12 11.45 18.25
C GLU A 916 -42.51 11.24 17.63
N LYS A 917 -43.59 11.36 18.42
CA LYS A 917 -44.96 11.34 17.89
C LYS A 917 -45.22 12.56 17.03
N GLN A 918 -44.90 13.77 17.54
CA GLN A 918 -45.01 15.01 16.77
C GLN A 918 -44.26 14.91 15.44
N ARG A 919 -43.05 14.33 15.45
CA ARG A 919 -42.26 14.08 14.25
C ARG A 919 -42.96 13.16 13.25
N LEU A 920 -43.50 12.02 13.70
CA LEU A 920 -44.19 11.07 12.83
C LEU A 920 -45.49 11.65 12.27
N GLU A 921 -46.25 12.38 13.10
CA GLU A 921 -47.46 13.11 12.67
C GLU A 921 -47.13 14.16 11.61
N ALA A 922 -46.07 14.93 11.82
CA ALA A 922 -45.59 15.92 10.87
C ALA A 922 -45.15 15.29 9.54
N HIS A 923 -44.42 14.17 9.57
CA HIS A 923 -44.02 13.44 8.37
C HIS A 923 -45.25 12.93 7.60
N ALA A 924 -46.20 12.30 8.29
CA ALA A 924 -47.43 11.80 7.68
C ALA A 924 -48.28 12.92 7.08
N ALA A 925 -48.43 14.05 7.79
CA ALA A 925 -49.14 15.24 7.32
C ALA A 925 -48.45 15.86 6.09
N LEU A 926 -47.13 15.98 6.10
CA LEU A 926 -46.33 16.50 4.99
C LEU A 926 -46.47 15.63 3.75
N ILE A 927 -46.36 14.31 3.90
CA ILE A 927 -46.52 13.37 2.79
C ILE A 927 -47.93 13.47 2.20
N LYS A 928 -48.97 13.51 3.04
CA LYS A 928 -50.37 13.67 2.58
C LYS A 928 -50.59 15.00 1.84
N ALA A 929 -50.04 16.10 2.36
CA ALA A 929 -50.15 17.43 1.75
C ALA A 929 -49.43 17.53 0.40
N MET A 930 -48.19 17.05 0.31
CA MET A 930 -47.39 17.10 -0.93
C MET A 930 -47.98 16.24 -2.05
N ARG A 931 -48.72 15.18 -1.70
CA ARG A 931 -49.41 14.31 -2.68
C ARG A 931 -50.70 14.88 -3.24
N ALA A 932 -51.37 15.79 -2.54
CA ALA A 932 -52.65 16.34 -2.96
C ALA A 932 -52.54 17.29 -4.19
N GLY A 933 -51.34 17.75 -4.54
CA GLY A 933 -51.07 18.61 -5.70
C GLY A 933 -51.58 20.06 -5.53
N PRO A 934 -51.25 20.99 -6.45
CA PRO A 934 -51.46 22.43 -6.28
C PRO A 934 -52.90 22.95 -6.46
N ASP A 935 -53.92 22.09 -6.53
CA ASP A 935 -55.28 22.48 -6.96
C ASP A 935 -56.27 22.79 -5.80
N ALA A 936 -55.76 23.12 -4.62
CA ALA A 936 -56.57 23.67 -3.54
C ALA A 936 -55.91 24.94 -2.98
N GLU A 937 -56.25 26.09 -3.57
CA GLU A 937 -56.14 27.46 -3.04
C GLU A 937 -55.08 27.71 -1.93
N GLY A 938 -53.84 28.04 -2.32
CA GLY A 938 -52.78 28.45 -1.38
C GLY A 938 -52.28 27.31 -0.50
N MET A 939 -51.19 27.50 0.26
CA MET A 939 -50.74 26.48 1.22
C MET A 939 -51.94 25.97 2.05
N PRO A 940 -52.08 24.65 2.30
CA PRO A 940 -53.11 24.16 3.21
C PRO A 940 -52.94 24.87 4.56
N VAL A 941 -53.93 25.70 4.88
CA VAL A 941 -54.00 26.53 6.07
C VAL A 941 -54.10 25.63 7.30
N ALA A 942 -53.18 25.88 8.24
CA ALA A 942 -53.20 25.52 9.66
C ALA A 942 -53.01 24.04 10.06
N MET A 943 -52.06 23.84 10.97
CA MET A 943 -52.03 22.70 11.90
C MET A 943 -53.42 22.47 12.52
N PRO A 944 -53.91 21.22 12.64
CA PRO A 944 -55.02 20.96 13.53
C PRO A 944 -54.53 21.17 14.98
N GLY A 945 -54.85 22.33 15.56
CA GLY A 945 -54.62 22.66 16.97
C GLY A 945 -53.48 23.67 17.20
N ARG A 946 -53.85 24.95 17.29
CA ARG A 946 -53.27 25.85 18.29
C ARG A 946 -54.05 25.69 19.59
#